data_AF-A0A212D566-F1
#
_entry.id   AF-A0A212D566-F1
#
_cell.length_a   1.000
_cell.length_b   1.000
_cell.length_c   1.000
_cell.angle_alpha   90.00
_cell.angle_beta   90.00
_cell.angle_gamma   90.00
#
_symmetry.space_group_name_H-M   'P 1'
#
loop_
_entity.id
_entity.type
_entity.pdbx_description
1 polymer ?
#
loop_
_entity_poly.entity_id
_entity_poly.type
_entity_poly.pdbx_seq_one_letter_code
_entity_poly.pdbx_strand_id
1 'polypeptide(L)'
;MVINLGSELIAACGEPDKPIVKKSIDELNSAWDSLNKAWKDRVDRLEEAMQTAVQYQDGLQALFDWVDIAGGKLASMSPIGTDLETVKQQIEELKQFKSEAYQQQIEMERLNHQAELLLKKVTEDSDKHSVQDPLMELKLIWDSLEERIINRQHKLEGALLALGQFQHALDELLAWLTHTEGLLGEQKPVGADPKAIEIELAKHHVLQNDVLAHQSTVEAVNKAGNDLIESSAGEEASSLQNKLEVLNQRWQNVLEKTEQRKQQLDAALRQAKGFHGEIEDLQQWLTDTERHLLASKPLGGLPETAREQLNAHLVKLEEALTVAVEFHNSLQDFINWLTQAEQTLNVASRPSLILDTVLFQIDEHKVFANEVNSHREQIIELDKTGTHLKYFSQKQDVVLIKNLLISVQSRWEKVVQRLVERGRSLDEARKRAKQFHDAWSKLMEWLEESEKSLDSELEIANDPDKIKTQLAQHKEFQKSLGAKHSVYDTTSRTGRSLKEKTTLADDNLKLDDMLSELRDKWDTICGKSVERQNKLEEALLFSGQFTDALQALIDWLYRVEPQLAEDQPVHGDIDLVMNLIDNHKVFQKELGKRTSSVQALKRSARELIEGSQEDSSWVRVQMQELSTRWETVCALSISKQSRLEAALRQAEEFHSVVQALLEWLAEAEQTLRFHGVLPDDEDALRNLIDQHKEFMKRLEEKRAALNKATSMGDAILAICHPDSITTIKHWITIIRARFEEVSVPRAMHRREWEQGLFVHQVLAWAKQHQQRLAGALAGLIAKQELLEALLAWLQWAETTLSERDKEVIPQEIEEVKALIAEHQTFMEEMTRKQPDVDRVTKTYKRRAADPSSLQSHIPVLDKGRAGRKRLPAPSFYPSGSQTQIETKNPRVNLLVSKWQQVWLLALERRRKLNDALDRLEEVRRLVFATIMSFACIHQNTLPKS
;
A
#
# COMPACT_ATOMS: atom_id res chain seq x y z
N MET A 1 -16.20 -42.62 41.10
CA MET A 1 -17.57 -43.18 41.17
C MET A 1 -17.97 -43.89 39.88
N VAL A 2 -17.99 -43.22 38.72
CA VAL A 2 -18.37 -43.83 37.42
C VAL A 2 -17.40 -44.94 36.97
N ILE A 3 -16.09 -44.79 37.18
CA ILE A 3 -15.09 -45.84 36.90
C ILE A 3 -15.29 -47.08 37.78
N ASN A 4 -15.67 -46.88 39.05
CA ASN A 4 -15.96 -47.97 39.98
C ASN A 4 -17.24 -48.72 39.56
N LEU A 5 -18.30 -47.99 39.22
CA LEU A 5 -19.53 -48.55 38.66
C LEU A 5 -19.28 -49.29 37.33
N GLY A 6 -18.43 -48.75 36.46
CA GLY A 6 -18.02 -49.41 35.22
C GLY A 6 -17.20 -50.69 35.47
N SER A 7 -16.34 -50.69 36.49
CA SER A 7 -15.54 -51.86 36.89
C SER A 7 -16.42 -52.95 37.52
N GLU A 8 -17.40 -52.56 38.34
CA GLU A 8 -18.44 -53.45 38.89
C GLU A 8 -19.33 -54.01 37.76
N LEU A 9 -19.68 -53.20 36.75
CA LEU A 9 -20.45 -53.62 35.58
C LEU A 9 -19.67 -54.61 34.71
N ILE A 10 -18.35 -54.42 34.53
CA ILE A 10 -17.45 -55.38 33.85
C ILE A 10 -17.40 -56.72 34.59
N ALA A 11 -17.50 -56.72 35.92
CA ALA A 11 -17.53 -57.94 36.72
C ALA A 11 -18.88 -58.68 36.63
N ALA A 12 -19.97 -57.97 36.32
CA ALA A 12 -21.34 -58.51 36.29
C ALA A 12 -21.88 -58.83 34.87
N CYS A 13 -21.29 -58.29 33.79
CA CYS A 13 -21.76 -58.49 32.42
C CYS A 13 -21.12 -59.70 31.70
N GLY A 14 -21.76 -60.19 30.62
CA GLY A 14 -21.25 -61.31 29.81
C GLY A 14 -20.00 -60.95 29.00
N GLU A 15 -19.21 -61.96 28.58
CA GLU A 15 -17.99 -61.79 27.77
C GLU A 15 -18.10 -60.83 26.55
N PRO A 16 -19.19 -60.81 25.76
CA PRO A 16 -19.29 -59.88 24.61
C PRO A 16 -19.43 -58.40 25.00
N ASP A 17 -19.93 -58.08 26.20
CA ASP A 17 -20.23 -56.70 26.62
C ASP A 17 -19.07 -56.03 27.38
N LYS A 18 -18.19 -56.83 28.00
CA LYS A 18 -16.96 -56.37 28.69
C LYS A 18 -16.09 -55.42 27.86
N PRO A 19 -15.76 -55.69 26.57
CA PRO A 19 -14.96 -54.77 25.77
C PRO A 19 -15.65 -53.42 25.51
N ILE A 20 -16.98 -53.37 25.48
CA ILE A 20 -17.76 -52.14 25.25
C ILE A 20 -17.70 -51.25 26.50
N VAL A 21 -17.94 -51.85 27.68
CA VAL A 21 -17.84 -51.12 28.96
C VAL A 21 -16.40 -50.66 29.19
N LYS A 22 -15.40 -51.51 28.88
CA LYS A 22 -13.99 -51.14 28.98
C LYS A 22 -13.63 -49.96 28.06
N LYS A 23 -14.06 -49.99 26.79
CA LYS A 23 -13.88 -48.87 25.86
C LYS A 23 -14.49 -47.57 26.40
N SER A 24 -15.68 -47.64 26.99
CA SER A 24 -16.36 -46.45 27.56
C SER A 24 -15.62 -45.89 28.78
N ILE A 25 -15.02 -46.74 29.62
CA ILE A 25 -14.17 -46.32 30.74
C ILE A 25 -12.88 -45.69 30.22
N ASP A 26 -12.24 -46.28 29.22
CA ASP A 26 -11.01 -45.77 28.61
C ASP A 26 -11.26 -44.40 27.92
N GLU A 27 -12.39 -44.23 27.23
CA GLU A 27 -12.83 -42.95 26.65
C GLU A 27 -13.07 -41.88 27.74
N LEU A 28 -13.73 -42.23 28.84
CA LEU A 28 -13.93 -41.33 29.98
C LEU A 28 -12.61 -40.94 30.66
N ASN A 29 -11.69 -41.89 30.83
CA ASN A 29 -10.35 -41.62 31.38
C ASN A 29 -9.57 -40.69 30.45
N SER A 30 -9.57 -40.95 29.14
CA SER A 30 -8.91 -40.09 28.16
C SER A 30 -9.50 -38.66 28.12
N ALA A 31 -10.83 -38.54 28.22
CA ALA A 31 -11.50 -37.25 28.32
C ALA A 31 -11.16 -36.51 29.61
N TRP A 32 -11.11 -37.21 30.75
CA TRP A 32 -10.71 -36.67 32.05
C TRP A 32 -9.24 -36.20 32.06
N ASP A 33 -8.32 -36.99 31.51
CA ASP A 33 -6.91 -36.62 31.38
C ASP A 33 -6.72 -35.42 30.47
N SER A 34 -7.46 -35.37 29.35
CA SER A 34 -7.46 -34.23 28.43
C SER A 34 -8.00 -32.96 29.10
N LEU A 35 -9.08 -33.08 29.88
CA LEU A 35 -9.66 -31.96 30.63
C LEU A 35 -8.71 -31.48 31.75
N ASN A 36 -8.10 -32.40 32.51
CA ASN A 36 -7.13 -32.05 33.54
C ASN A 36 -5.88 -31.38 32.97
N LYS A 37 -5.40 -31.85 31.82
CA LYS A 37 -4.30 -31.19 31.10
C LYS A 37 -4.71 -29.78 30.67
N ALA A 38 -5.87 -29.63 30.02
CA ALA A 38 -6.37 -28.32 29.60
C ALA A 38 -6.62 -27.37 30.79
N TRP A 39 -7.09 -27.89 31.93
CA TRP A 39 -7.25 -27.14 33.17
C TRP A 39 -5.91 -26.69 33.73
N LYS A 40 -4.93 -27.59 33.83
CA LYS A 40 -3.58 -27.25 34.29
C LYS A 40 -2.91 -26.22 33.38
N ASP A 41 -2.97 -26.42 32.07
CA ASP A 41 -2.48 -25.47 31.06
C ASP A 41 -3.23 -24.11 31.14
N ARG A 42 -4.48 -24.08 31.62
CA ARG A 42 -5.23 -22.84 31.84
C ARG A 42 -4.82 -22.16 33.14
N VAL A 43 -4.59 -22.91 34.22
CA VAL A 43 -4.10 -22.40 35.51
C VAL A 43 -2.72 -21.78 35.33
N ASP A 44 -1.77 -22.50 34.73
CA ASP A 44 -0.40 -22.03 34.51
C ASP A 44 -0.39 -20.73 33.67
N ARG A 45 -1.23 -20.66 32.62
CA ARG A 45 -1.39 -19.44 31.80
C ARG A 45 -2.01 -18.27 32.56
N LEU A 46 -2.95 -18.51 33.47
CA LEU A 46 -3.55 -17.46 34.29
C LEU A 46 -2.56 -16.93 35.34
N GLU A 47 -1.77 -17.82 35.94
CA GLU A 47 -0.75 -17.45 36.92
C GLU A 47 0.37 -16.61 36.27
N GLU A 48 0.85 -17.00 35.09
CA GLU A 48 1.83 -16.21 34.31
C GLU A 48 1.27 -14.82 33.93
N ALA A 49 0.01 -14.76 33.46
CA ALA A 49 -0.63 -13.51 33.10
C ALA A 49 -0.81 -12.58 34.32
N MET A 50 -1.22 -13.14 35.47
CA MET A 50 -1.34 -12.40 36.73
C MET A 50 0.00 -11.85 37.19
N GLN A 51 1.07 -12.65 37.16
CA GLN A 51 2.39 -12.22 37.57
C GLN A 51 2.93 -11.10 36.66
N THR A 52 2.68 -11.18 35.35
CA THR A 52 3.05 -10.13 34.39
C THR A 52 2.29 -8.82 34.65
N ALA A 53 0.99 -8.91 34.96
CA ALA A 53 0.16 -7.74 35.27
C ALA A 53 0.59 -7.05 36.57
N VAL A 54 0.91 -7.82 37.61
CA VAL A 54 1.42 -7.29 38.89
C VAL A 54 2.74 -6.57 38.69
N GLN A 55 3.70 -7.16 37.97
CA GLN A 55 4.99 -6.50 37.71
C GLN A 55 4.85 -5.17 36.95
N TYR A 56 3.93 -5.11 35.99
CA TYR A 56 3.61 -3.87 35.30
C TYR A 56 3.01 -2.83 36.25
N GLN A 57 2.05 -3.21 37.08
CA GLN A 57 1.41 -2.30 38.03
C GLN A 57 2.41 -1.77 39.08
N ASP A 58 3.28 -2.64 39.61
CA ASP A 58 4.34 -2.26 40.53
C ASP A 58 5.33 -1.28 39.88
N GLY A 59 5.72 -1.54 38.62
CA GLY A 59 6.61 -0.65 37.86
C GLY A 59 5.96 0.70 37.53
N LEU A 60 4.67 0.70 37.21
CA LEU A 60 3.88 1.90 36.95
C LEU A 60 3.81 2.78 38.20
N GLN A 61 3.46 2.20 39.35
CA GLN A 61 3.38 2.93 40.61
C GLN A 61 4.74 3.50 41.02
N ALA A 62 5.81 2.71 40.90
CA ALA A 62 7.16 3.16 41.24
C ALA A 62 7.60 4.38 40.42
N LEU A 63 7.25 4.42 39.12
CA LEU A 63 7.55 5.58 38.28
C LEU A 63 6.67 6.79 38.59
N PHE A 64 5.39 6.61 38.90
CA PHE A 64 4.55 7.72 39.37
C PHE A 64 5.09 8.33 40.66
N ASP A 65 5.43 7.51 41.65
CA ASP A 65 6.01 7.96 42.92
C ASP A 65 7.34 8.70 42.69
N TRP A 66 8.19 8.16 41.81
CA TRP A 66 9.46 8.80 41.49
C TRP A 66 9.27 10.15 40.77
N VAL A 67 8.38 10.23 39.79
CA VAL A 67 8.11 11.46 39.04
C VAL A 67 7.52 12.54 39.96
N ASP A 68 6.67 12.18 40.92
CA ASP A 68 6.14 13.10 41.91
C ASP A 68 7.25 13.65 42.82
N ILE A 69 8.11 12.77 43.36
CA ILE A 69 9.29 13.16 44.16
C ILE A 69 10.24 14.04 43.36
N ALA A 70 10.53 13.67 42.11
CA ALA A 70 11.41 14.42 41.22
C ALA A 70 10.83 15.79 40.87
N GLY A 71 9.51 15.84 40.59
CA GLY A 71 8.78 17.08 40.37
C GLY A 71 8.80 18.01 41.60
N GLY A 72 8.63 17.44 42.80
CA GLY A 72 8.75 18.16 44.07
C GLY A 72 10.16 18.69 44.32
N LYS A 73 11.19 17.85 44.12
CA LYS A 73 12.61 18.25 44.24
C LYS A 73 12.93 19.43 43.32
N LEU A 74 12.52 19.35 42.05
CA LEU A 74 12.72 20.41 41.06
C LEU A 74 11.98 21.72 41.42
N ALA A 75 10.74 21.62 41.93
CA ALA A 75 9.98 22.78 42.40
C ALA A 75 10.56 23.42 43.67
N SER A 76 11.22 22.63 44.51
CA SER A 76 11.88 23.08 45.75
C SER A 76 13.31 23.61 45.55
N MET A 77 13.87 23.53 44.33
CA MET A 77 15.20 24.07 44.05
C MET A 77 15.24 25.58 44.27
N SER A 78 16.35 26.08 44.82
CA SER A 78 16.52 27.50 45.12
C SER A 78 16.44 28.38 43.87
N PRO A 79 16.02 29.65 43.99
CA PRO A 79 16.11 30.64 42.91
C PRO A 79 17.53 30.73 42.34
N ILE A 80 17.68 31.27 41.13
CA ILE A 80 19.00 31.38 40.49
C ILE A 80 19.89 32.30 41.34
N GLY A 81 21.13 31.89 41.59
CA GLY A 81 22.09 32.68 42.38
C GLY A 81 22.52 33.97 41.69
N THR A 82 23.01 34.94 42.48
CA THR A 82 23.51 36.25 41.96
C THR A 82 25.01 36.33 41.75
N ASP A 83 25.72 35.24 41.98
CA ASP A 83 27.16 35.14 41.78
C ASP A 83 27.53 33.90 40.97
N LEU A 84 28.71 33.99 40.33
CA LEU A 84 29.16 32.98 39.38
C LEU A 84 29.40 31.62 40.04
N GLU A 85 29.81 31.57 41.31
CA GLU A 85 30.10 30.31 42.00
C GLU A 85 28.80 29.59 42.39
N THR A 86 27.82 30.32 42.91
CA THR A 86 26.50 29.75 43.23
C THR A 86 25.79 29.22 41.99
N VAL A 87 25.81 29.94 40.87
CA VAL A 87 25.20 29.45 39.62
C VAL A 87 25.94 28.22 39.07
N LYS A 88 27.27 28.15 39.16
CA LYS A 88 28.03 26.95 38.79
C LYS A 88 27.65 25.75 39.67
N GLN A 89 27.49 25.96 40.97
CA GLN A 89 27.06 24.92 41.92
C GLN A 89 25.65 24.41 41.56
N GLN A 90 24.71 25.31 41.29
CA GLN A 90 23.35 24.96 40.84
C GLN A 90 23.33 24.21 39.50
N ILE A 91 24.23 24.55 38.57
CA ILE A 91 24.40 23.82 37.31
C ILE A 91 24.88 22.39 37.59
N GLU A 92 25.82 22.21 38.51
CA GLU A 92 26.33 20.87 38.85
C GLU A 92 25.27 20.02 39.55
N GLU A 93 24.49 20.60 40.46
CA GLU A 93 23.32 19.95 41.09
C GLU A 93 22.28 19.55 40.04
N LEU A 94 22.00 20.40 39.05
CA LEU A 94 21.10 20.07 37.95
C LEU A 94 21.66 18.96 37.05
N LYS A 95 22.97 18.94 36.79
CA LYS A 95 23.60 17.83 36.05
C LYS A 95 23.44 16.50 36.78
N GLN A 96 23.63 16.49 38.10
CA GLN A 96 23.40 15.30 38.91
C GLN A 96 21.93 14.85 38.84
N PHE A 97 20.99 15.79 38.95
CA PHE A 97 19.56 15.50 38.79
C PHE A 97 19.20 14.95 37.39
N LYS A 98 19.80 15.51 36.33
CA LYS A 98 19.63 14.97 34.95
C LYS A 98 20.13 13.55 34.84
N SER A 99 21.27 13.21 35.47
CA SER A 99 21.79 11.84 35.49
C SER A 99 20.81 10.87 36.17
N GLU A 100 20.21 11.28 37.29
CA GLU A 100 19.15 10.52 37.98
C GLU A 100 17.92 10.31 37.06
N ALA A 101 17.48 11.34 36.34
CA ALA A 101 16.37 11.25 35.40
C ALA A 101 16.67 10.32 34.20
N TYR A 102 17.89 10.38 33.64
CA TYR A 102 18.31 9.48 32.56
C TYR A 102 18.35 8.02 32.99
N GLN A 103 18.74 7.72 34.23
CA GLN A 103 18.68 6.36 34.77
C GLN A 103 17.24 5.84 34.81
N GLN A 104 16.28 6.68 35.22
CA GLN A 104 14.87 6.31 35.31
C GLN A 104 14.16 6.24 33.96
N GLN A 105 14.72 6.87 32.92
CA GLN A 105 14.24 6.70 31.54
C GLN A 105 14.32 5.23 31.08
N ILE A 106 15.33 4.47 31.53
CA ILE A 106 15.46 3.03 31.23
C ILE A 106 14.29 2.25 31.85
N GLU A 107 13.89 2.60 33.06
CA GLU A 107 12.74 1.98 33.74
C GLU A 107 11.42 2.33 33.03
N MET A 108 11.30 3.55 32.51
CA MET A 108 10.16 3.98 31.69
C MET A 108 10.07 3.20 30.36
N GLU A 109 11.18 2.95 29.69
CA GLU A 109 11.23 2.09 28.48
C GLU A 109 10.87 0.63 28.81
N ARG A 110 11.38 0.11 29.93
CA ARG A 110 11.04 -1.23 30.42
C ARG A 110 9.54 -1.36 30.70
N LEU A 111 8.93 -0.36 31.34
CA LEU A 111 7.50 -0.31 31.61
C LEU A 111 6.68 -0.26 30.32
N ASN A 112 7.10 0.54 29.33
CA ASN A 112 6.47 0.59 28.01
C ASN A 112 6.48 -0.79 27.34
N HIS A 113 7.62 -1.50 27.38
CA HIS A 113 7.70 -2.85 26.81
C HIS A 113 6.79 -3.84 27.54
N GLN A 114 6.73 -3.78 28.88
CA GLN A 114 5.81 -4.61 29.67
C GLN A 114 4.34 -4.33 29.32
N ALA A 115 3.97 -3.06 29.12
CA ALA A 115 2.63 -2.68 28.67
C ALA A 115 2.28 -3.26 27.30
N GLU A 116 3.20 -3.20 26.34
CA GLU A 116 3.00 -3.79 24.99
C GLU A 116 2.78 -5.31 25.05
N LEU A 117 3.55 -6.01 25.88
CA LEU A 117 3.40 -7.46 26.07
C LEU A 117 2.05 -7.82 26.69
N LEU A 118 1.58 -7.02 27.66
CA LEU A 118 0.25 -7.19 28.24
C LEU A 118 -0.86 -6.93 27.22
N LEU A 119 -0.77 -5.84 26.44
CA LEU A 119 -1.76 -5.50 25.42
C LEU A 119 -1.90 -6.57 24.33
N LYS A 120 -0.83 -7.32 24.01
CA LYS A 120 -0.88 -8.47 23.08
C LYS A 120 -1.63 -9.68 23.66
N LYS A 121 -1.66 -9.84 24.99
CA LYS A 121 -2.31 -10.95 25.69
C LYS A 121 -3.78 -10.65 26.05
N VAL A 122 -4.19 -9.38 26.02
CA VAL A 122 -5.57 -8.94 26.30
C VAL A 122 -6.48 -9.19 25.09
N THR A 123 -7.58 -9.92 25.33
CA THR A 123 -8.57 -10.29 24.30
C THR A 123 -9.79 -9.39 24.25
N GLU A 124 -10.11 -8.70 25.34
CA GLU A 124 -11.24 -7.76 25.43
C GLU A 124 -10.75 -6.32 25.28
N ASP A 125 -11.41 -5.53 24.43
CA ASP A 125 -10.94 -4.18 24.09
C ASP A 125 -11.13 -3.16 25.23
N SER A 126 -12.09 -3.42 26.13
CA SER A 126 -12.29 -2.63 27.35
C SER A 126 -11.09 -2.70 28.29
N ASP A 127 -10.46 -3.87 28.39
CA ASP A 127 -9.37 -4.11 29.33
C ASP A 127 -8.04 -3.50 28.85
N LYS A 128 -7.92 -3.20 27.54
CA LYS A 128 -6.73 -2.51 27.00
C LYS A 128 -6.58 -1.09 27.53
N HIS A 129 -7.69 -0.38 27.73
CA HIS A 129 -7.70 0.98 28.26
C HIS A 129 -7.14 1.03 29.68
N SER A 130 -7.37 -0.01 30.49
CA SER A 130 -6.85 -0.12 31.87
C SER A 130 -5.31 -0.12 31.97
N VAL A 131 -4.63 -0.47 30.87
CA VAL A 131 -3.17 -0.43 30.74
C VAL A 131 -2.71 0.83 29.99
N GLN A 132 -3.46 1.26 28.98
CA GLN A 132 -3.09 2.40 28.14
C GLN A 132 -3.24 3.76 28.83
N ASP A 133 -4.35 3.99 29.53
CA ASP A 133 -4.65 5.31 30.09
C ASP A 133 -3.66 5.73 31.19
N PRO A 134 -3.34 4.88 32.20
CA PRO A 134 -2.36 5.24 33.22
C PRO A 134 -0.95 5.42 32.65
N LEU A 135 -0.58 4.63 31.64
CA LEU A 135 0.71 4.77 30.96
C LEU A 135 0.79 6.07 30.17
N MET A 136 -0.31 6.49 29.53
CA MET A 136 -0.40 7.77 28.84
C MET A 136 -0.30 8.94 29.82
N GLU A 137 -0.99 8.86 30.95
CA GLU A 137 -0.90 9.86 32.02
C GLU A 137 0.55 9.99 32.53
N LEU A 138 1.21 8.86 32.83
CA LEU A 138 2.60 8.86 33.27
C LEU A 138 3.53 9.50 32.22
N LYS A 139 3.31 9.22 30.92
CA LYS A 139 4.07 9.86 29.82
C LYS A 139 3.90 11.37 29.82
N LEU A 140 2.68 11.88 29.99
CA LEU A 140 2.43 13.32 30.03
C LEU A 140 3.14 14.00 31.20
N ILE A 141 3.13 13.38 32.39
CA ILE A 141 3.82 13.93 33.56
C ILE A 141 5.35 13.87 33.37
N TRP A 142 5.85 12.79 32.76
CA TRP A 142 7.27 12.64 32.43
C TRP A 142 7.74 13.73 31.45
N ASP A 143 6.99 13.95 30.37
CA ASP A 143 7.29 15.00 29.38
C ASP A 143 7.29 16.40 30.04
N SER A 144 6.33 16.66 30.94
CA SER A 144 6.29 17.90 31.72
C SER A 144 7.48 18.04 32.68
N LEU A 145 7.95 16.95 33.28
CA LEU A 145 9.17 16.96 34.10
C LEU A 145 10.40 17.28 33.26
N GLU A 146 10.55 16.66 32.09
CA GLU A 146 11.65 16.92 31.16
C GLU A 146 11.68 18.38 30.70
N GLU A 147 10.52 18.95 30.35
CA GLU A 147 10.40 20.35 29.96
C GLU A 147 10.83 21.29 31.10
N ARG A 148 10.42 21.01 32.34
CA ARG A 148 10.84 21.81 33.51
C ARG A 148 12.33 21.72 33.78
N ILE A 149 12.95 20.55 33.58
CA ILE A 149 14.40 20.36 33.70
C ILE A 149 15.14 21.22 32.65
N ILE A 150 14.70 21.17 31.40
CA ILE A 150 15.28 21.95 30.29
C ILE A 150 15.13 23.46 30.56
N ASN A 151 13.94 23.88 30.98
CA ASN A 151 13.68 25.28 31.34
C ASN A 151 14.58 25.76 32.48
N ARG A 152 14.82 24.92 33.50
CA ARG A 152 15.74 25.24 34.59
C ARG A 152 17.18 25.33 34.10
N GLN A 153 17.60 24.44 33.20
CA GLN A 153 18.94 24.45 32.59
C GLN A 153 19.18 25.75 31.81
N HIS A 154 18.28 26.11 30.91
CA HIS A 154 18.42 27.35 30.11
C HIS A 154 18.47 28.60 30.97
N LYS A 155 17.67 28.64 32.05
CA LYS A 155 17.70 29.73 33.02
C LYS A 155 19.06 29.85 33.72
N LEU A 156 19.64 28.73 34.17
CA LEU A 156 20.96 28.72 34.82
C LEU A 156 22.10 29.07 33.86
N GLU A 157 22.09 28.54 32.63
CA GLU A 157 23.09 28.85 31.60
C GLU A 157 23.02 30.32 31.15
N GLY A 158 21.80 30.84 30.96
CA GLY A 158 21.57 32.25 30.65
C GLY A 158 22.06 33.18 31.77
N ALA A 159 21.80 32.82 33.03
CA ALA A 159 22.30 33.56 34.18
C ALA A 159 23.83 33.51 34.31
N LEU A 160 24.46 32.35 34.05
CA LEU A 160 25.92 32.22 34.06
C LEU A 160 26.58 33.17 33.06
N LEU A 161 26.02 33.27 31.86
CA LEU A 161 26.51 34.18 30.82
C LEU A 161 26.30 35.64 31.21
N ALA A 162 25.09 36.00 31.67
CA ALA A 162 24.76 37.36 32.08
C ALA A 162 25.64 37.83 33.25
N LEU A 163 25.86 36.97 34.26
CA LEU A 163 26.74 37.23 35.39
C LEU A 163 28.19 37.38 34.97
N GLY A 164 28.68 36.56 34.04
CA GLY A 164 30.03 36.68 33.50
C GLY A 164 30.26 38.02 32.79
N GLN A 165 29.31 38.46 31.97
CA GLN A 165 29.38 39.74 31.27
C GLN A 165 29.25 40.93 32.23
N PHE A 166 28.31 40.85 33.17
CA PHE A 166 28.12 41.87 34.20
C PHE A 166 29.38 42.04 35.06
N GLN A 167 29.97 40.94 35.53
CA GLN A 167 31.16 41.00 36.38
C GLN A 167 32.35 41.62 35.63
N HIS A 168 32.54 41.26 34.36
CA HIS A 168 33.61 41.85 33.54
C HIS A 168 33.42 43.37 33.34
N ALA A 169 32.21 43.80 33.00
CA ALA A 169 31.90 45.22 32.81
C ALA A 169 32.01 46.02 34.12
N LEU A 170 31.60 45.43 35.24
CA LEU A 170 31.74 46.03 36.56
C LEU A 170 33.22 46.21 36.93
N ASP A 171 34.05 45.19 36.73
CA ASP A 171 35.48 45.23 37.04
C ASP A 171 36.21 46.27 36.18
N GLU A 172 35.89 46.35 34.88
CA GLU A 172 36.45 47.35 33.96
C GLU A 172 36.07 48.78 34.38
N LEU A 173 34.80 49.01 34.71
CA LEU A 173 34.32 50.31 35.16
C LEU A 173 34.92 50.72 36.52
N LEU A 174 35.08 49.78 37.45
CA LEU A 174 35.74 50.05 38.74
C LEU A 174 37.24 50.38 38.56
N ALA A 175 37.92 49.72 37.61
CA ALA A 175 39.31 50.05 37.27
C ALA A 175 39.42 51.46 36.68
N TRP A 176 38.54 51.81 35.74
CA TRP A 176 38.48 53.15 35.16
C TRP A 176 38.15 54.23 36.22
N LEU A 177 37.15 53.99 37.08
CA LEU A 177 36.81 54.91 38.18
C LEU A 177 38.01 55.18 39.07
N THR A 178 38.76 54.14 39.43
CA THR A 178 39.96 54.25 40.27
C THR A 178 41.04 55.11 39.60
N HIS A 179 41.24 54.94 38.28
CA HIS A 179 42.19 55.76 37.53
C HIS A 179 41.77 57.24 37.46
N THR A 180 40.50 57.50 37.12
CA THR A 180 39.94 58.84 36.98
C THR A 180 39.88 59.60 38.31
N GLU A 181 39.52 58.92 39.41
CA GLU A 181 39.59 59.47 40.76
C GLU A 181 41.02 59.92 41.12
N GLY A 182 42.04 59.16 40.69
CA GLY A 182 43.45 59.54 40.80
C GLY A 182 43.79 60.81 40.02
N LEU A 183 43.41 60.90 38.75
CA LEU A 183 43.62 62.08 37.91
C LEU A 183 42.95 63.34 38.45
N LEU A 184 41.78 63.21 39.06
CA LEU A 184 41.07 64.31 39.72
C LEU A 184 41.72 64.69 41.06
N GLY A 185 42.37 63.74 41.75
CA GLY A 185 43.13 63.98 42.99
C GLY A 185 44.46 64.69 42.78
N GLU A 186 45.14 64.46 41.66
CA GLU A 186 46.48 65.02 41.36
C GLU A 186 46.47 66.43 40.71
N GLN A 187 45.33 67.11 40.70
CA GLN A 187 45.15 68.41 40.05
C GLN A 187 45.98 69.53 40.70
N LYS A 188 46.72 70.31 39.89
CA LYS A 188 47.54 71.44 40.36
C LYS A 188 46.71 72.69 40.72
N PRO A 189 47.21 73.59 41.60
CA PRO A 189 46.59 74.89 41.87
C PRO A 189 46.45 75.73 40.59
N VAL A 190 45.36 76.51 40.49
CA VAL A 190 45.07 77.34 39.31
C VAL A 190 46.02 78.55 39.27
N GLY A 191 46.70 78.76 38.13
CA GLY A 191 47.63 79.89 37.93
C GLY A 191 46.91 81.23 37.66
N ALA A 192 47.66 82.34 37.61
CA ALA A 192 47.10 83.69 37.39
C ALA A 192 47.11 84.17 35.93
N ASP A 193 47.77 83.44 35.03
CA ASP A 193 47.84 83.77 33.59
C ASP A 193 46.60 83.24 32.84
N PRO A 194 45.81 84.09 32.17
CA PRO A 194 44.65 83.67 31.40
C PRO A 194 44.93 82.58 30.37
N LYS A 195 46.09 82.61 29.69
CA LYS A 195 46.43 81.61 28.66
C LYS A 195 46.72 80.24 29.27
N ALA A 196 47.38 80.19 30.44
CA ALA A 196 47.61 78.94 31.16
C ALA A 196 46.31 78.31 31.68
N ILE A 197 45.35 79.13 32.15
CA ILE A 197 44.03 78.67 32.60
C ILE A 197 43.21 78.11 31.42
N GLU A 198 43.26 78.74 30.24
CA GLU A 198 42.61 78.24 29.02
C GLU A 198 43.14 76.86 28.58
N ILE A 199 44.45 76.61 28.73
CA ILE A 199 45.06 75.31 28.46
C ILE A 199 44.55 74.24 29.44
N GLU A 200 44.46 74.56 30.74
CA GLU A 200 43.93 73.64 31.74
C GLU A 200 42.42 73.38 31.57
N LEU A 201 41.65 74.37 31.12
CA LEU A 201 40.25 74.18 30.70
C LEU A 201 40.13 73.22 29.52
N ALA A 202 41.01 73.32 28.53
CA ALA A 202 41.02 72.39 27.39
C ALA A 202 41.34 70.94 27.83
N LYS A 203 42.33 70.75 28.72
CA LYS A 203 42.63 69.42 29.29
C LYS A 203 41.47 68.88 30.11
N HIS A 204 40.85 69.71 30.93
CA HIS A 204 39.69 69.35 31.72
C HIS A 204 38.49 68.98 30.83
N HIS A 205 38.30 69.69 29.71
CA HIS A 205 37.24 69.37 28.77
C HIS A 205 37.39 67.97 28.16
N VAL A 206 38.63 67.52 27.86
CA VAL A 206 38.90 66.15 27.42
C VAL A 206 38.50 65.13 28.49
N LEU A 207 38.88 65.36 29.75
CA LEU A 207 38.49 64.49 30.87
C LEU A 207 36.97 64.49 31.07
N GLN A 208 36.32 65.64 31.00
CA GLN A 208 34.85 65.76 31.11
C GLN A 208 34.15 64.97 29.99
N ASN A 209 34.67 65.00 28.77
CA ASN A 209 34.13 64.19 27.67
C ASN A 209 34.33 62.69 27.91
N ASP A 210 35.49 62.26 28.45
CA ASP A 210 35.74 60.85 28.81
C ASP A 210 34.79 60.38 29.91
N VAL A 211 34.57 61.20 30.95
CA VAL A 211 33.57 60.93 31.99
C VAL A 211 32.19 60.78 31.36
N LEU A 212 31.74 61.74 30.54
CA LEU A 212 30.42 61.65 29.88
C LEU A 212 30.28 60.42 28.97
N ALA A 213 31.36 59.98 28.32
CA ALA A 213 31.36 58.78 27.49
C ALA A 213 31.08 57.49 28.29
N HIS A 214 31.51 57.42 29.56
CA HIS A 214 31.29 56.28 30.44
C HIS A 214 29.90 56.27 31.11
N GLN A 215 29.08 57.31 30.92
CA GLN A 215 27.73 57.37 31.48
C GLN A 215 26.86 56.19 31.00
N SER A 216 26.92 55.86 29.71
CA SER A 216 26.17 54.73 29.15
C SER A 216 26.64 53.38 29.71
N THR A 217 27.94 53.24 30.00
CA THR A 217 28.52 52.05 30.64
C THR A 217 28.00 51.88 32.06
N VAL A 218 27.95 52.96 32.85
CA VAL A 218 27.39 52.95 34.21
C VAL A 218 25.90 52.59 34.19
N GLU A 219 25.13 53.15 33.26
CA GLU A 219 23.71 52.83 33.08
C GLU A 219 23.51 51.36 32.67
N ALA A 220 24.35 50.83 31.78
CA ALA A 220 24.30 49.43 31.36
C ALA A 220 24.63 48.45 32.49
N VAL A 221 25.68 48.73 33.28
CA VAL A 221 26.05 47.92 34.45
C VAL A 221 24.94 47.95 35.51
N ASN A 222 24.36 49.12 35.80
CA ASN A 222 23.23 49.22 36.73
C ASN A 222 22.00 48.45 36.25
N LYS A 223 21.67 48.53 34.95
CA LYS A 223 20.57 47.78 34.39
C LYS A 223 20.80 46.27 34.51
N ALA A 224 21.96 45.80 34.05
CA ALA A 224 22.31 44.37 34.13
C ALA A 224 22.32 43.86 35.58
N GLY A 225 22.83 44.67 36.52
CA GLY A 225 22.81 44.34 37.94
C GLY A 225 21.39 44.30 38.53
N ASN A 226 20.50 45.22 38.15
CA ASN A 226 19.11 45.23 38.60
C ASN A 226 18.31 44.05 38.02
N ASP A 227 18.52 43.70 36.75
CA ASP A 227 17.90 42.53 36.11
C ASP A 227 18.30 41.22 36.83
N LEU A 228 19.54 41.13 37.32
CA LEU A 228 20.04 40.02 38.15
C LEU A 228 19.44 40.01 39.56
N ILE A 229 19.17 41.19 40.13
CA ILE A 229 18.49 41.33 41.42
C ILE A 229 17.02 40.91 41.31
N GLU A 230 16.31 41.29 40.24
CA GLU A 230 14.90 40.90 40.03
C GLU A 230 14.72 39.38 39.83
N SER A 231 15.74 38.71 39.28
CA SER A 231 15.71 37.27 39.00
C SER A 231 16.21 36.40 40.17
N SER A 232 16.63 37.02 41.27
CA SER A 232 17.13 36.37 42.48
C SER A 232 16.27 36.71 43.71
N ALA A 233 16.46 35.99 44.81
CA ALA A 233 15.73 36.25 46.06
C ALA A 233 16.63 36.09 47.28
N GLY A 234 16.41 36.93 48.29
CA GLY A 234 17.02 36.80 49.61
C GLY A 234 18.31 37.60 49.83
N GLU A 235 19.26 36.98 50.53
CA GLU A 235 20.48 37.62 51.07
C GLU A 235 21.50 37.96 49.96
N GLU A 236 21.53 37.15 48.90
CA GLU A 236 22.37 37.32 47.72
C GLU A 236 22.03 38.57 46.89
N ALA A 237 20.73 38.84 46.68
CA ALA A 237 20.25 40.05 46.03
C ALA A 237 20.69 41.33 46.78
N SER A 238 20.72 41.27 48.12
CA SER A 238 21.17 42.38 48.97
C SER A 238 22.67 42.64 48.84
N SER A 239 23.48 41.58 48.69
CA SER A 239 24.93 41.69 48.44
C SER A 239 25.25 42.39 47.11
N LEU A 240 24.54 42.01 46.04
CA LEU A 240 24.69 42.63 44.72
C LEU A 240 24.21 44.09 44.72
N GLN A 241 23.11 44.39 45.41
CA GLN A 241 22.59 45.74 45.57
C GLN A 241 23.62 46.66 46.26
N ASN A 242 24.28 46.20 47.32
CA ASN A 242 25.34 46.95 47.98
C ASN A 242 26.53 47.26 47.04
N LYS A 243 26.89 46.34 46.14
CA LYS A 243 27.97 46.59 45.15
C LYS A 243 27.58 47.69 44.17
N LEU A 244 26.33 47.71 43.69
CA LEU A 244 25.82 48.76 42.82
C LEU A 244 25.74 50.12 43.54
N GLU A 245 25.32 50.13 44.81
CA GLU A 245 25.29 51.34 45.64
C GLU A 245 26.68 51.97 45.75
N VAL A 246 27.71 51.16 46.05
CA VAL A 246 29.10 51.62 46.13
C VAL A 246 29.60 52.16 44.78
N LEU A 247 29.30 51.47 43.67
CA LEU A 247 29.63 51.93 42.32
C LEU A 247 29.02 53.30 42.02
N ASN A 248 27.71 53.46 42.28
CA ASN A 248 26.98 54.70 42.03
C ASN A 248 27.49 55.85 42.90
N GLN A 249 27.83 55.57 44.16
CA GLN A 249 28.42 56.57 45.05
C GLN A 249 29.78 57.08 44.52
N ARG A 250 30.63 56.19 44.02
CA ARG A 250 31.93 56.57 43.42
C ARG A 250 31.75 57.37 42.13
N TRP A 251 30.83 56.95 41.28
CA TRP A 251 30.48 57.66 40.05
C TRP A 251 29.99 59.10 40.32
N GLN A 252 29.09 59.28 41.30
CA GLN A 252 28.61 60.62 41.69
C GLN A 252 29.75 61.51 42.18
N ASN A 253 30.67 60.97 42.99
CA ASN A 253 31.85 61.71 43.45
C ASN A 253 32.76 62.15 42.28
N VAL A 254 32.93 61.32 41.24
CA VAL A 254 33.66 61.70 40.02
C VAL A 254 32.95 62.83 39.27
N LEU A 255 31.62 62.75 39.10
CA LEU A 255 30.83 63.81 38.46
C LEU A 255 30.95 65.14 39.21
N GLU A 256 30.77 65.12 40.54
CA GLU A 256 30.87 66.31 41.39
C GLU A 256 32.26 66.95 41.34
N LYS A 257 33.33 66.16 41.51
CA LYS A 257 34.70 66.68 41.46
C LYS A 257 35.07 67.23 40.08
N THR A 258 34.61 66.59 39.01
CA THR A 258 34.83 67.07 37.65
C THR A 258 34.17 68.42 37.45
N GLU A 259 32.88 68.56 37.80
CA GLU A 259 32.16 69.82 37.66
C GLU A 259 32.71 70.92 38.60
N GLN A 260 33.08 70.58 39.83
CA GLN A 260 33.71 71.52 40.75
C GLN A 260 35.02 72.08 40.18
N ARG A 261 35.85 71.24 39.56
CA ARG A 261 37.10 71.66 38.92
C ARG A 261 36.85 72.62 37.75
N LYS A 262 35.85 72.35 36.92
CA LYS A 262 35.43 73.24 35.84
C LYS A 262 35.03 74.62 36.37
N GLN A 263 34.16 74.66 37.37
CA GLN A 263 33.70 75.92 37.97
C GLN A 263 34.85 76.73 38.57
N GLN A 264 35.81 76.06 39.23
CA GLN A 264 37.02 76.71 39.73
C GLN A 264 37.85 77.34 38.60
N LEU A 265 38.05 76.62 37.48
CA LEU A 265 38.80 77.12 36.33
C LEU A 265 38.09 78.28 35.61
N ASP A 266 36.76 78.18 35.41
CA ASP A 266 35.96 79.25 34.78
C ASP A 266 35.88 80.52 35.65
N ALA A 267 35.80 80.36 36.97
CA ALA A 267 35.83 81.49 37.90
C ALA A 267 37.21 82.18 37.88
N ALA A 268 38.29 81.39 37.94
CA ALA A 268 39.66 81.91 37.86
C ALA A 268 39.92 82.61 36.52
N LEU A 269 39.44 82.05 35.40
CA LEU A 269 39.58 82.68 34.07
C LEU A 269 38.85 84.01 34.01
N ARG A 270 37.61 84.08 34.52
CA ARG A 270 36.83 85.32 34.59
C ARG A 270 37.54 86.38 35.42
N GLN A 271 38.07 86.00 36.58
CA GLN A 271 38.78 86.92 37.46
C GLN A 271 40.10 87.40 36.84
N ALA A 272 40.87 86.49 36.21
CA ALA A 272 42.13 86.84 35.54
C ALA A 272 41.89 87.76 34.32
N LYS A 273 40.86 87.51 33.51
CA LYS A 273 40.46 88.39 32.39
C LYS A 273 39.95 89.74 32.88
N GLY A 274 39.12 89.76 33.92
CA GLY A 274 38.63 91.00 34.53
C GLY A 274 39.76 91.88 35.07
N PHE A 275 40.70 91.29 35.81
CA PHE A 275 41.86 92.00 36.33
C PHE A 275 42.77 92.57 35.24
N HIS A 276 43.04 91.80 34.16
CA HIS A 276 43.82 92.30 33.04
C HIS A 276 43.10 93.42 32.29
N GLY A 277 41.78 93.29 32.09
CA GLY A 277 40.95 94.35 31.49
C GLY A 277 40.97 95.64 32.32
N GLU A 278 40.78 95.55 33.64
CA GLU A 278 40.86 96.73 34.53
C GLU A 278 42.25 97.37 34.52
N ILE A 279 43.33 96.59 34.41
CA ILE A 279 44.69 97.13 34.26
C ILE A 279 44.87 97.83 32.93
N GLU A 280 44.40 97.25 31.81
CA GLU A 280 44.46 97.88 30.49
C GLU A 280 43.66 99.19 30.47
N ASP A 281 42.45 99.19 31.02
CA ASP A 281 41.61 100.38 31.17
C ASP A 281 42.28 101.44 32.04
N LEU A 282 42.89 101.07 33.17
CA LEU A 282 43.59 101.99 34.06
C LEU A 282 44.85 102.56 33.40
N GLN A 283 45.60 101.75 32.65
CA GLN A 283 46.77 102.19 31.88
C GLN A 283 46.36 103.17 30.79
N GLN A 284 45.27 102.88 30.08
CA GLN A 284 44.74 103.78 29.05
C GLN A 284 44.22 105.08 29.67
N TRP A 285 43.47 105.01 30.77
CA TRP A 285 43.01 106.19 31.51
C TRP A 285 44.16 107.04 32.05
N LEU A 286 45.22 106.43 32.61
CA LEU A 286 46.41 107.14 33.06
C LEU A 286 47.08 107.86 31.89
N THR A 287 47.20 107.20 30.75
CA THR A 287 47.79 107.76 29.52
C THR A 287 46.97 108.94 29.00
N ASP A 288 45.64 108.80 28.96
CA ASP A 288 44.73 109.86 28.51
C ASP A 288 44.71 111.04 29.49
N THR A 289 44.72 110.76 30.79
CA THR A 289 44.73 111.78 31.85
C THR A 289 46.05 112.55 31.86
N GLU A 290 47.18 111.87 31.68
CA GLU A 290 48.51 112.49 31.50
C GLU A 290 48.52 113.38 30.24
N ARG A 291 47.93 112.92 29.14
CA ARG A 291 47.75 113.70 27.91
C ARG A 291 46.89 114.95 28.11
N HIS A 292 45.79 114.83 28.86
CA HIS A 292 44.89 115.93 29.19
C HIS A 292 45.52 116.96 30.14
N LEU A 293 46.29 116.49 31.14
CA LEU A 293 47.05 117.35 32.06
C LEU A 293 48.12 118.16 31.31
N LEU A 294 48.87 117.52 30.42
CA LEU A 294 49.88 118.17 29.57
C LEU A 294 49.27 119.18 28.58
N ALA A 295 48.02 118.99 28.16
CA ALA A 295 47.30 119.88 27.25
C ALA A 295 46.60 121.07 27.97
N SER A 296 46.53 121.06 29.30
CA SER A 296 45.77 122.07 30.06
C SER A 296 46.58 123.36 30.31
N LYS A 297 46.01 124.52 29.96
CA LYS A 297 46.57 125.86 30.29
C LYS A 297 46.07 126.33 31.66
N PRO A 298 46.85 127.15 32.41
CA PRO A 298 46.50 127.58 33.76
C PRO A 298 45.24 128.46 33.80
N LEU A 299 44.42 128.24 34.83
CA LEU A 299 43.13 128.89 35.06
C LEU A 299 43.27 130.39 35.34
N GLY A 300 42.87 131.23 34.38
CA GLY A 300 42.72 132.69 34.52
C GLY A 300 41.28 133.11 34.22
N GLY A 301 40.59 133.66 35.21
CA GLY A 301 39.15 133.96 35.20
C GLY A 301 38.70 135.07 34.24
N LEU A 302 38.44 134.71 32.98
CA LEU A 302 37.77 135.56 31.99
C LEU A 302 36.38 134.99 31.61
N PRO A 303 35.36 135.82 31.30
CA PRO A 303 34.00 135.39 30.97
C PRO A 303 33.88 134.39 29.81
N GLU A 304 34.82 134.42 28.86
CA GLU A 304 34.90 133.46 27.74
C GLU A 304 35.13 132.03 28.23
N THR A 305 35.98 131.83 29.23
CA THR A 305 36.27 130.49 29.79
C THR A 305 35.08 129.90 30.56
N ALA A 306 34.28 130.74 31.22
CA ALA A 306 33.03 130.31 31.85
C ALA A 306 31.95 129.97 30.80
N ARG A 307 31.93 130.68 29.65
CA ARG A 307 31.03 130.39 28.53
C ARG A 307 31.40 129.07 27.84
N GLU A 308 32.69 128.81 27.64
CA GLU A 308 33.18 127.52 27.11
C GLU A 308 32.88 126.35 28.06
N GLN A 309 33.03 126.53 29.38
CA GLN A 309 32.68 125.51 30.38
C GLN A 309 31.17 125.26 30.48
N LEU A 310 30.34 126.30 30.39
CA LEU A 310 28.87 126.15 30.35
C LEU A 310 28.42 125.47 29.05
N ASN A 311 29.02 125.82 27.90
CA ASN A 311 28.70 125.19 26.63
C ASN A 311 29.13 123.71 26.61
N ALA A 312 30.28 123.38 27.19
CA ALA A 312 30.71 121.99 27.39
C ALA A 312 29.79 121.20 28.34
N HIS A 313 29.19 121.85 29.34
CA HIS A 313 28.22 121.23 30.23
C HIS A 313 26.84 121.04 29.57
N LEU A 314 26.42 121.96 28.70
CA LEU A 314 25.18 121.86 27.91
C LEU A 314 25.26 120.74 26.86
N VAL A 315 26.38 120.63 26.14
CA VAL A 315 26.62 119.55 25.17
C VAL A 315 26.55 118.17 25.85
N LYS A 316 27.16 118.03 27.03
CA LYS A 316 27.09 116.77 27.81
C LYS A 316 25.67 116.42 28.29
N LEU A 317 24.82 117.41 28.55
CA LEU A 317 23.41 117.20 28.91
C LEU A 317 22.57 116.81 27.69
N GLU A 318 22.84 117.37 26.51
CA GLU A 318 22.20 116.96 25.24
C GLU A 318 22.58 115.53 24.83
N GLU A 319 23.86 115.16 24.98
CA GLU A 319 24.33 113.78 24.76
C GLU A 319 23.63 112.80 25.70
N ALA A 320 23.55 113.12 27.00
CA ALA A 320 22.86 112.29 27.98
C ALA A 320 21.35 112.15 27.70
N LEU A 321 20.69 113.22 27.27
CA LEU A 321 19.27 113.19 26.91
C LEU A 321 19.02 112.32 25.67
N THR A 322 19.90 112.40 24.67
CA THR A 322 19.81 111.59 23.44
C THR A 322 19.90 110.10 23.77
N VAL A 323 20.90 109.70 24.57
CA VAL A 323 21.07 108.32 25.04
C VAL A 323 19.86 107.84 25.85
N ALA A 324 19.26 108.71 26.67
CA ALA A 324 18.08 108.36 27.45
C ALA A 324 16.83 108.11 26.59
N VAL A 325 16.63 108.91 25.54
CA VAL A 325 15.52 108.75 24.59
C VAL A 325 15.70 107.48 23.74
N GLU A 326 16.90 107.23 23.25
CA GLU A 326 17.22 106.01 22.49
C GLU A 326 17.03 104.75 23.33
N PHE A 327 17.48 104.76 24.58
CA PHE A 327 17.23 103.69 25.54
C PHE A 327 15.73 103.45 25.76
N HIS A 328 14.94 104.51 25.98
CA HIS A 328 13.51 104.38 26.21
C HIS A 328 12.79 103.76 25.01
N ASN A 329 13.10 104.21 23.80
CA ASN A 329 12.51 103.68 22.56
C ASN A 329 12.87 102.20 22.38
N SER A 330 14.16 101.85 22.49
CA SER A 330 14.64 100.46 22.36
C SER A 330 14.02 99.54 23.42
N LEU A 331 13.88 100.04 24.66
CA LEU A 331 13.25 99.29 25.76
C LEU A 331 11.78 99.03 25.48
N GLN A 332 11.05 100.04 24.97
CA GLN A 332 9.63 99.92 24.67
C GLN A 332 9.38 98.95 23.51
N ASP A 333 10.19 99.00 22.46
CA ASP A 333 10.13 98.07 21.33
C ASP A 333 10.38 96.63 21.79
N PHE A 334 11.38 96.43 22.64
CA PHE A 334 11.69 95.11 23.20
C PHE A 334 10.58 94.59 24.13
N ILE A 335 9.94 95.45 24.92
CA ILE A 335 8.77 95.09 25.75
C ILE A 335 7.59 94.64 24.88
N ASN A 336 7.34 95.33 23.77
CA ASN A 336 6.28 94.97 22.82
C ASN A 336 6.58 93.60 22.20
N TRP A 337 7.82 93.38 21.76
CA TRP A 337 8.26 92.09 21.24
C TRP A 337 8.15 90.96 22.28
N LEU A 338 8.61 91.18 23.52
CA LEU A 338 8.47 90.20 24.61
C LEU A 338 7.02 89.78 24.83
N THR A 339 6.10 90.74 24.77
CA THR A 339 4.67 90.49 24.93
C THR A 339 4.15 89.58 23.80
N GLN A 340 4.59 89.83 22.57
CA GLN A 340 4.25 88.98 21.42
C GLN A 340 4.87 87.58 21.55
N ALA A 341 6.13 87.48 21.98
CA ALA A 341 6.83 86.21 22.18
C ALA A 341 6.17 85.34 23.27
N GLU A 342 5.78 85.96 24.39
CA GLU A 342 5.00 85.31 25.45
C GLU A 342 3.64 84.81 24.94
N GLN A 343 2.95 85.60 24.11
CA GLN A 343 1.68 85.23 23.48
C GLN A 343 1.85 84.01 22.56
N THR A 344 2.86 84.01 21.69
CA THR A 344 3.17 82.91 20.76
C THR A 344 3.40 81.60 21.52
N LEU A 345 4.15 81.63 22.63
CA LEU A 345 4.37 80.45 23.47
C LEU A 345 3.12 79.96 24.20
N ASN A 346 2.22 80.86 24.60
CA ASN A 346 0.98 80.52 25.28
C ASN A 346 -0.06 79.86 24.34
N VAL A 347 -0.10 80.27 23.06
CA VAL A 347 -1.02 79.69 22.07
C VAL A 347 -0.45 78.47 21.35
N ALA A 348 0.82 78.13 21.60
CA ALA A 348 1.48 77.04 20.92
C ALA A 348 0.82 75.70 21.22
N SER A 349 0.51 74.93 20.17
CA SER A 349 -0.15 73.63 20.28
C SER A 349 0.69 72.63 21.09
N ARG A 350 0.02 71.68 21.75
CA ARG A 350 0.70 70.57 22.45
C ARG A 350 1.52 69.72 21.45
N PRO A 351 2.64 69.11 21.90
CA PRO A 351 3.39 68.15 21.09
C PRO A 351 2.50 67.01 20.60
N SER A 352 2.45 66.78 19.30
CA SER A 352 1.77 65.62 18.71
C SER A 352 2.61 64.35 18.90
N LEU A 353 1.93 63.20 19.00
CA LEU A 353 2.56 61.87 19.01
C LEU A 353 2.50 61.19 17.62
N ILE A 354 2.14 61.94 16.58
CA ILE A 354 2.24 61.55 15.18
C ILE A 354 3.53 62.12 14.59
N LEU A 355 4.31 61.27 13.90
CA LEU A 355 5.66 61.60 13.45
C LEU A 355 5.69 62.84 12.53
N ASP A 356 4.87 62.88 11.50
CA ASP A 356 4.88 63.99 10.53
C ASP A 356 4.44 65.31 11.19
N THR A 357 3.43 65.26 12.05
CA THR A 357 2.90 66.43 12.75
C THR A 357 3.90 67.00 13.75
N VAL A 358 4.61 66.17 14.52
CA VAL A 358 5.62 66.64 15.48
C VAL A 358 6.88 67.16 14.78
N LEU A 359 7.26 66.60 13.62
CA LEU A 359 8.34 67.14 12.79
C LEU A 359 8.01 68.56 12.31
N PHE A 360 6.77 68.77 11.84
CA PHE A 360 6.30 70.10 11.46
C PHE A 360 6.33 71.09 12.65
N GLN A 361 5.83 70.70 13.82
CA GLN A 361 5.88 71.53 15.04
C GLN A 361 7.32 71.89 15.47
N ILE A 362 8.28 70.98 15.25
CA ILE A 362 9.69 71.23 15.52
C ILE A 362 10.24 72.29 14.56
N ASP A 363 9.88 72.23 13.27
CA ASP A 363 10.36 73.21 12.31
C ASP A 363 9.76 74.61 12.57
N GLU A 364 8.48 74.70 12.93
CA GLU A 364 7.88 75.95 13.43
C GLU A 364 8.60 76.48 14.68
N HIS A 365 8.90 75.59 15.63
CA HIS A 365 9.62 75.95 16.84
C HIS A 365 11.04 76.45 16.57
N LYS A 366 11.77 75.87 15.60
CA LYS A 366 13.10 76.33 15.19
C LYS A 366 13.06 77.75 14.63
N VAL A 367 12.06 78.07 13.82
CA VAL A 367 11.88 79.44 13.27
C VAL A 367 11.73 80.44 14.42
N PHE A 368 10.85 80.15 15.38
CA PHE A 368 10.66 81.00 16.55
C PHE A 368 11.90 81.06 17.45
N ALA A 369 12.62 79.95 17.63
CA ALA A 369 13.85 79.91 18.41
C ALA A 369 14.96 80.80 17.81
N ASN A 370 15.07 80.83 16.47
CA ASN A 370 15.99 81.73 15.78
C ASN A 370 15.61 83.20 15.97
N GLU A 371 14.31 83.53 15.93
CA GLU A 371 13.79 84.87 16.22
C GLU A 371 14.11 85.30 17.66
N VAL A 372 13.88 84.43 18.65
CA VAL A 372 14.27 84.72 20.04
C VAL A 372 15.78 84.94 20.13
N ASN A 373 16.60 84.11 19.49
CA ASN A 373 18.05 84.24 19.55
C ASN A 373 18.58 85.53 18.92
N SER A 374 17.94 86.08 17.88
CA SER A 374 18.35 87.36 17.28
C SER A 374 18.18 88.56 18.22
N HIS A 375 17.28 88.46 19.20
CA HIS A 375 17.02 89.51 20.18
C HIS A 375 17.95 89.45 21.41
N ARG A 376 18.86 88.46 21.47
CA ARG A 376 19.82 88.29 22.57
C ARG A 376 20.80 89.45 22.70
N GLU A 377 21.23 90.05 21.60
CA GLU A 377 22.12 91.21 21.64
C GLU A 377 21.38 92.47 22.11
N GLN A 378 20.10 92.61 21.75
CA GLN A 378 19.28 93.77 22.13
C GLN A 378 19.11 93.87 23.66
N ILE A 379 18.89 92.76 24.36
CA ILE A 379 18.81 92.77 25.84
C ILE A 379 20.15 93.09 26.51
N ILE A 380 21.27 92.63 25.94
CA ILE A 380 22.62 92.97 26.44
C ILE A 380 22.89 94.46 26.24
N GLU A 381 22.51 95.01 25.08
CA GLU A 381 22.70 96.42 24.78
C GLU A 381 21.81 97.30 25.68
N LEU A 382 20.54 96.91 25.89
CA LEU A 382 19.66 97.59 26.85
C LEU A 382 20.25 97.63 28.27
N ASP A 383 20.84 96.54 28.74
CA ASP A 383 21.50 96.50 30.06
C ASP A 383 22.74 97.41 30.13
N LYS A 384 23.55 97.43 29.07
CA LYS A 384 24.71 98.35 28.96
C LYS A 384 24.27 99.82 28.93
N THR A 385 23.34 100.19 28.03
CA THR A 385 22.88 101.57 27.89
C THR A 385 22.17 102.04 29.16
N GLY A 386 21.33 101.19 29.76
CA GLY A 386 20.66 101.52 31.02
C GLY A 386 21.62 101.62 32.23
N THR A 387 22.69 100.82 32.26
CA THR A 387 23.77 100.96 33.26
C THR A 387 24.59 102.22 33.02
N HIS A 388 24.85 102.60 31.76
CA HIS A 388 25.55 103.83 31.41
C HIS A 388 24.76 105.08 31.81
N LEU A 389 23.44 105.06 31.63
CA LEU A 389 22.54 106.15 32.03
C LEU A 389 22.58 106.45 33.54
N LYS A 390 23.04 105.51 34.36
CA LYS A 390 23.25 105.72 35.81
C LYS A 390 24.18 106.90 36.12
N TYR A 391 25.19 107.14 35.29
CA TYR A 391 26.21 108.17 35.54
C TYR A 391 25.73 109.59 35.21
N PHE A 392 24.64 109.71 34.46
CA PHE A 392 24.05 110.99 34.04
C PHE A 392 22.71 111.29 34.74
N SER A 393 22.14 110.32 35.45
CA SER A 393 20.79 110.39 35.99
C SER A 393 20.75 110.70 37.49
N GLN A 394 19.64 111.30 37.96
CA GLN A 394 19.41 111.51 39.39
C GLN A 394 19.09 110.20 40.10
N LYS A 395 19.29 110.15 41.42
CA LYS A 395 19.13 108.92 42.23
C LYS A 395 17.75 108.24 42.07
N GLN A 396 16.68 109.00 41.81
CA GLN A 396 15.34 108.45 41.61
C GLN A 396 15.19 107.75 40.24
N ASP A 397 15.71 108.36 39.18
CA ASP A 397 15.65 107.81 37.81
C ASP A 397 16.51 106.55 37.67
N VAL A 398 17.66 106.51 38.35
CA VAL A 398 18.52 105.31 38.43
C VAL A 398 17.76 104.11 39.00
N VAL A 399 16.94 104.31 40.03
CA VAL A 399 16.15 103.25 40.65
C VAL A 399 15.05 102.77 39.70
N LEU A 400 14.40 103.68 38.98
CA LEU A 400 13.36 103.36 37.99
C LEU A 400 13.94 102.53 36.82
N ILE A 401 15.03 102.99 36.21
CA ILE A 401 15.71 102.29 35.11
C ILE A 401 16.14 100.89 35.55
N LYS A 402 16.73 100.76 36.74
CA LYS A 402 17.14 99.46 37.30
C LYS A 402 15.96 98.50 37.46
N ASN A 403 14.83 98.97 38.00
CA ASN A 403 13.65 98.11 38.19
C ASN A 403 13.03 97.67 36.86
N LEU A 404 12.99 98.55 35.87
CA LEU A 404 12.52 98.22 34.51
C LEU A 404 13.41 97.17 33.85
N LEU A 405 14.74 97.33 33.91
CA LEU A 405 15.69 96.35 33.38
C LEU A 405 15.53 94.99 34.06
N ILE A 406 15.44 94.94 35.40
CA ILE A 406 15.21 93.68 36.13
C ILE A 406 13.91 93.02 35.68
N SER A 407 12.83 93.79 35.51
CA SER A 407 11.54 93.26 35.05
C SER A 407 11.62 92.69 33.64
N VAL A 408 12.26 93.40 32.71
CA VAL A 408 12.43 92.99 31.31
C VAL A 408 13.34 91.76 31.22
N GLN A 409 14.44 91.74 31.97
CA GLN A 409 15.36 90.60 32.04
C GLN A 409 14.66 89.35 32.59
N SER A 410 13.85 89.49 33.65
CA SER A 410 13.06 88.37 34.18
C SER A 410 12.04 87.82 33.17
N ARG A 411 11.39 88.70 32.39
CA ARG A 411 10.46 88.27 31.32
C ARG A 411 11.19 87.55 30.20
N TRP A 412 12.31 88.09 29.74
CA TRP A 412 13.19 87.46 28.76
C TRP A 412 13.64 86.06 29.20
N GLU A 413 14.13 85.93 30.44
CA GLU A 413 14.54 84.65 31.02
C GLU A 413 13.40 83.61 31.01
N LYS A 414 12.17 84.03 31.34
CA LYS A 414 10.99 83.16 31.27
C LYS A 414 10.66 82.73 29.84
N VAL A 415 10.77 83.63 28.86
CA VAL A 415 10.56 83.31 27.44
C VAL A 415 11.59 82.28 26.97
N VAL A 416 12.88 82.51 27.26
CA VAL A 416 13.97 81.59 26.92
C VAL A 416 13.79 80.23 27.61
N GLN A 417 13.43 80.23 28.89
CA GLN A 417 13.16 78.99 29.64
C GLN A 417 12.02 78.19 29.00
N ARG A 418 10.87 78.82 28.73
CA ARG A 418 9.71 78.16 28.11
C ARG A 418 10.00 77.68 26.69
N LEU A 419 10.79 78.43 25.93
CA LEU A 419 11.26 78.02 24.61
C LEU A 419 12.06 76.71 24.71
N VAL A 420 13.03 76.63 25.62
CA VAL A 420 13.85 75.42 25.83
C VAL A 420 13.00 74.24 26.33
N GLU A 421 12.08 74.47 27.27
CA GLU A 421 11.16 73.44 27.77
C GLU A 421 10.25 72.87 26.67
N ARG A 422 9.72 73.74 25.81
CA ARG A 422 8.94 73.33 24.64
C ARG A 422 9.80 72.51 23.68
N GLY A 423 11.02 72.95 23.37
CA GLY A 423 11.95 72.23 22.51
C GLY A 423 12.25 70.82 23.02
N ARG A 424 12.50 70.66 24.32
CA ARG A 424 12.69 69.35 24.97
C ARG A 424 11.45 68.46 24.83
N SER A 425 10.27 69.03 25.08
CA SER A 425 9.00 68.28 25.01
C SER A 425 8.69 67.80 23.59
N LEU A 426 8.97 68.62 22.57
CA LEU A 426 8.82 68.25 21.16
C LEU A 426 9.82 67.17 20.74
N ASP A 427 11.08 67.25 21.18
CA ASP A 427 12.09 66.24 20.88
C ASP A 427 11.77 64.88 21.51
N GLU A 428 11.28 64.86 22.75
CA GLU A 428 10.80 63.63 23.40
C GLU A 428 9.61 63.01 22.65
N ALA A 429 8.62 63.83 22.27
CA ALA A 429 7.47 63.37 21.50
C ALA A 429 7.89 62.78 20.15
N ARG A 430 8.82 63.45 19.43
CA ARG A 430 9.42 62.96 18.19
C ARG A 430 10.11 61.62 18.38
N LYS A 431 10.94 61.45 19.41
CA LYS A 431 11.65 60.18 19.66
C LYS A 431 10.68 59.01 19.82
N ARG A 432 9.62 59.19 20.63
CA ARG A 432 8.61 58.15 20.85
C ARG A 432 7.80 57.86 19.60
N ALA A 433 7.33 58.91 18.89
CA ALA A 433 6.57 58.77 17.65
C ALA A 433 7.40 58.09 16.55
N LYS A 434 8.67 58.47 16.40
CA LYS A 434 9.59 57.88 15.42
C LYS A 434 9.86 56.40 15.71
N GLN A 435 10.11 56.05 16.96
CA GLN A 435 10.38 54.65 17.34
C GLN A 435 9.20 53.74 16.99
N PHE A 436 7.97 54.17 17.28
CA PHE A 436 6.77 53.43 16.89
C PHE A 436 6.60 53.38 15.37
N HIS A 437 6.68 54.53 14.69
CA HIS A 437 6.47 54.62 13.25
C HIS A 437 7.48 53.77 12.46
N ASP A 438 8.77 53.80 12.83
CA ASP A 438 9.80 53.00 12.17
C ASP A 438 9.57 51.49 12.37
N ALA A 439 9.10 51.07 13.55
CA ALA A 439 8.77 49.67 13.83
C ALA A 439 7.50 49.22 13.07
N TRP A 440 6.46 50.05 13.10
CA TRP A 440 5.21 49.83 12.38
C TRP A 440 5.44 49.75 10.87
N SER A 441 6.16 50.70 10.28
CA SER A 441 6.45 50.73 8.85
C SER A 441 7.22 49.50 8.37
N LYS A 442 8.27 49.09 9.09
CA LYS A 442 9.05 47.88 8.74
C LYS A 442 8.22 46.60 8.86
N LEU A 443 7.34 46.53 9.86
CA LEU A 443 6.46 45.38 10.02
C LEU A 443 5.41 45.35 8.92
N MET A 444 4.80 46.48 8.60
CA MET A 444 3.81 46.60 7.53
C MET A 444 4.39 46.24 6.16
N GLU A 445 5.62 46.68 5.85
CA GLU A 445 6.33 46.28 4.62
C GLU A 445 6.52 44.75 4.55
N TRP A 446 6.95 44.14 5.65
CA TRP A 446 7.10 42.69 5.73
C TRP A 446 5.76 41.95 5.59
N LEU A 447 4.69 42.47 6.19
CA LEU A 447 3.34 41.91 6.06
C LEU A 447 2.87 41.99 4.60
N GLU A 448 3.00 43.14 3.94
CA GLU A 448 2.61 43.28 2.54
C GLU A 448 3.41 42.37 1.59
N GLU A 449 4.71 42.21 1.81
CA GLU A 449 5.53 41.30 1.02
C GLU A 449 5.16 39.83 1.29
N SER A 450 4.89 39.48 2.54
CA SER A 450 4.44 38.13 2.93
C SER A 450 3.07 37.79 2.33
N GLU A 451 2.15 38.76 2.35
CA GLU A 451 0.84 38.61 1.72
C GLU A 451 0.96 38.39 0.21
N LYS A 452 1.78 39.19 -0.48
CA LYS A 452 2.07 39.00 -1.91
C LYS A 452 2.72 37.64 -2.19
N SER A 453 3.64 37.19 -1.34
CA SER A 453 4.27 35.88 -1.47
C SER A 453 3.22 34.76 -1.40
N LEU A 454 2.38 34.77 -0.37
CA LEU A 454 1.29 33.80 -0.19
C LEU A 454 0.28 33.84 -1.34
N ASP A 455 -0.03 35.02 -1.87
CA ASP A 455 -0.92 35.18 -3.02
C ASP A 455 -0.26 34.76 -4.35
N SER A 456 1.08 34.78 -4.44
CA SER A 456 1.79 34.28 -5.63
C SER A 456 1.98 32.76 -5.60
N GLU A 457 2.03 32.16 -4.42
CA GLU A 457 2.19 30.72 -4.20
C GLU A 457 0.84 29.97 -4.16
N LEU A 458 -0.14 30.36 -4.98
CA LEU A 458 -1.48 29.74 -4.94
C LEU A 458 -1.50 28.31 -5.50
N GLU A 459 -0.58 27.97 -6.41
CA GLU A 459 -0.60 26.68 -7.10
C GLU A 459 -0.09 25.54 -6.23
N ILE A 460 -0.84 24.44 -6.19
CA ILE A 460 -0.48 23.21 -5.49
C ILE A 460 -0.06 22.17 -6.52
N ALA A 461 1.10 21.56 -6.32
CA ALA A 461 1.54 20.48 -7.19
C ALA A 461 0.63 19.25 -7.05
N ASN A 462 0.60 18.37 -8.05
CA ASN A 462 -0.15 17.10 -7.98
C ASN A 462 0.70 15.91 -7.53
N ASP A 463 2.02 16.03 -7.66
CA ASP A 463 3.01 15.03 -7.26
C ASP A 463 3.19 15.06 -5.74
N PRO A 464 2.99 13.93 -5.03
CA PRO A 464 3.18 13.85 -3.58
C PRO A 464 4.50 14.45 -3.08
N ASP A 465 5.60 14.25 -3.79
CA ASP A 465 6.93 14.70 -3.33
C ASP A 465 7.14 16.20 -3.55
N LYS A 466 6.56 16.75 -4.63
CA LYS A 466 6.50 18.21 -4.82
C LYS A 466 5.59 18.87 -3.77
N ILE A 467 4.44 18.27 -3.44
CA ILE A 467 3.54 18.78 -2.38
C ILE A 467 4.26 18.78 -1.04
N LYS A 468 4.98 17.70 -0.67
CA LYS A 468 5.81 17.67 0.54
C LYS A 468 6.87 18.78 0.56
N THR A 469 7.45 19.10 -0.60
CA THR A 469 8.42 20.20 -0.75
C THR A 469 7.77 21.56 -0.51
N GLN A 470 6.60 21.81 -1.10
CA GLN A 470 5.80 23.02 -0.85
C GLN A 470 5.38 23.13 0.62
N LEU A 471 4.99 22.02 1.25
CA LEU A 471 4.66 21.96 2.69
C LEU A 471 5.86 22.31 3.57
N ALA A 472 7.06 21.85 3.20
CA ALA A 472 8.30 22.18 3.93
C ALA A 472 8.66 23.67 3.79
N GLN A 473 8.52 24.24 2.59
CA GLN A 473 8.70 25.68 2.35
C GLN A 473 7.71 26.51 3.17
N HIS A 474 6.43 26.10 3.20
CA HIS A 474 5.41 26.78 4.00
C HIS A 474 5.68 26.68 5.51
N LYS A 475 6.21 25.56 5.99
CA LYS A 475 6.66 25.43 7.39
C LYS A 475 7.80 26.40 7.74
N GLU A 476 8.71 26.65 6.81
CA GLU A 476 9.76 27.68 6.97
C GLU A 476 9.13 29.09 7.07
N PHE A 477 8.13 29.38 6.22
CA PHE A 477 7.34 30.63 6.33
C PHE A 477 6.63 30.76 7.68
N GLN A 478 5.98 29.69 8.17
CA GLN A 478 5.33 29.69 9.49
C GLN A 478 6.31 29.94 10.63
N LYS A 479 7.54 29.43 10.54
CA LYS A 479 8.61 29.71 11.51
C LYS A 479 9.00 31.20 11.49
N SER A 480 9.12 31.79 10.30
CA SER A 480 9.36 33.23 10.13
C SER A 480 8.21 34.08 10.72
N LEU A 481 6.96 33.70 10.43
CA LEU A 481 5.76 34.34 10.99
C LEU A 481 5.73 34.25 12.52
N GLY A 482 6.03 33.09 13.09
CA GLY A 482 6.15 32.90 14.54
C GLY A 482 7.21 33.79 15.17
N ALA A 483 8.38 33.96 14.53
CA ALA A 483 9.42 34.87 15.00
C ALA A 483 8.96 36.35 14.99
N LYS A 484 8.16 36.75 13.98
CA LYS A 484 7.61 38.11 13.85
C LYS A 484 6.52 38.45 14.86
N HIS A 485 5.91 37.45 15.52
CA HIS A 485 4.87 37.67 16.53
C HIS A 485 5.34 38.59 17.67
N SER A 486 6.56 38.39 18.17
CA SER A 486 7.15 39.23 19.22
C SER A 486 7.30 40.70 18.80
N VAL A 487 7.60 40.94 17.51
CA VAL A 487 7.74 42.27 16.91
C VAL A 487 6.36 42.93 16.78
N TYR A 488 5.35 42.17 16.35
CA TYR A 488 3.96 42.62 16.32
C TYR A 488 3.45 43.01 17.72
N ASP A 489 3.67 42.18 18.74
CA ASP A 489 3.24 42.46 20.12
C ASP A 489 3.90 43.70 20.69
N THR A 490 5.19 43.88 20.42
CA THR A 490 5.96 45.04 20.89
C THR A 490 5.50 46.31 20.19
N THR A 491 5.30 46.27 18.87
CA THR A 491 4.82 47.40 18.06
C THR A 491 3.38 47.78 18.45
N SER A 492 2.52 46.80 18.69
CA SER A 492 1.15 47.02 19.16
C SER A 492 1.09 47.60 20.58
N ARG A 493 2.01 47.21 21.47
CA ARG A 493 2.13 47.80 22.81
C ARG A 493 2.65 49.23 22.77
N THR A 494 3.67 49.53 21.96
CA THR A 494 4.21 50.89 21.84
C THR A 494 3.18 51.84 21.23
N GLY A 495 2.45 51.42 20.20
CA GLY A 495 1.35 52.20 19.62
C GLY A 495 0.22 52.46 20.62
N ARG A 496 -0.20 51.45 21.41
CA ARG A 496 -1.18 51.65 22.49
C ARG A 496 -0.69 52.61 23.57
N SER A 497 0.57 52.51 23.98
CA SER A 497 1.16 53.43 24.95
C SER A 497 1.18 54.88 24.44
N LEU A 498 1.42 55.10 23.14
CA LEU A 498 1.29 56.42 22.52
C LEU A 498 -0.15 56.91 22.54
N LYS A 499 -1.12 56.04 22.20
CA LYS A 499 -2.55 56.35 22.22
C LYS A 499 -3.05 56.73 23.62
N GLU A 500 -2.54 56.08 24.66
CA GLU A 500 -2.85 56.39 26.07
C GLU A 500 -2.22 57.72 26.53
N LYS A 501 -1.05 58.07 26.00
CA LYS A 501 -0.31 59.30 26.37
C LYS A 501 -0.77 60.53 25.61
N THR A 502 -1.41 60.39 24.44
CA THR A 502 -1.89 61.54 23.70
C THR A 502 -3.13 62.14 24.36
N THR A 503 -3.20 63.48 24.35
CA THR A 503 -4.39 64.24 24.78
C THR A 503 -5.10 64.89 23.60
N LEU A 504 -4.60 64.68 22.38
CA LEU A 504 -5.16 65.19 21.14
C LEU A 504 -6.10 64.13 20.53
N ALA A 505 -7.34 64.51 20.23
CA ALA A 505 -8.33 63.59 19.68
C ALA A 505 -7.92 63.05 18.30
N ASP A 506 -7.40 63.93 17.43
CA ASP A 506 -6.97 63.56 16.08
C ASP A 506 -5.80 62.56 16.10
N ASP A 507 -4.81 62.76 16.98
CA ASP A 507 -3.72 61.80 17.19
C ASP A 507 -4.26 60.45 17.68
N ASN A 508 -5.24 60.46 18.57
CA ASN A 508 -5.82 59.24 19.13
C ASN A 508 -6.52 58.40 18.04
N LEU A 509 -7.31 59.06 17.17
CA LEU A 509 -7.94 58.44 16.00
C LEU A 509 -6.88 57.89 15.05
N LYS A 510 -5.87 58.69 14.69
CA LYS A 510 -4.84 58.26 13.75
C LYS A 510 -4.03 57.06 14.25
N LEU A 511 -3.67 57.05 15.54
CA LEU A 511 -3.00 55.90 16.16
C LEU A 511 -3.90 54.67 16.21
N ASP A 512 -5.21 54.85 16.40
CA ASP A 512 -6.17 53.74 16.37
C ASP A 512 -6.31 53.13 14.98
N ASP A 513 -6.38 53.96 13.95
CA ASP A 513 -6.41 53.53 12.56
C ASP A 513 -5.15 52.72 12.22
N MET A 514 -3.96 53.22 12.59
CA MET A 514 -2.69 52.52 12.36
C MET A 514 -2.60 51.17 13.09
N LEU A 515 -3.10 51.10 14.33
CA LEU A 515 -3.16 49.86 15.10
C LEU A 515 -4.17 48.87 14.54
N SER A 516 -5.29 49.37 14.02
CA SER A 516 -6.32 48.54 13.38
C SER A 516 -5.82 47.96 12.06
N GLU A 517 -5.19 48.79 11.21
CA GLU A 517 -4.58 48.32 9.95
C GLU A 517 -3.52 47.24 10.20
N LEU A 518 -2.66 47.44 11.22
CA LEU A 518 -1.64 46.46 11.59
C LEU A 518 -2.27 45.12 12.02
N ARG A 519 -3.34 45.17 12.84
CA ARG A 519 -4.06 43.99 13.30
C ARG A 519 -4.73 43.26 12.14
N ASP A 520 -5.44 43.99 11.29
CA ASP A 520 -6.17 43.42 10.16
C ASP A 520 -5.23 42.70 9.18
N LYS A 521 -4.07 43.31 8.86
CA LYS A 521 -3.05 42.65 8.03
C LYS A 521 -2.42 41.43 8.71
N TRP A 522 -2.13 41.52 10.00
CA TRP A 522 -1.61 40.39 10.77
C TRP A 522 -2.57 39.20 10.75
N ASP A 523 -3.84 39.45 11.08
CA ASP A 523 -4.90 38.44 11.11
C ASP A 523 -5.13 37.84 9.70
N THR A 524 -5.07 38.66 8.65
CA THR A 524 -5.18 38.22 7.26
C THR A 524 -4.07 37.24 6.88
N ILE A 525 -2.81 37.54 7.23
CA ILE A 525 -1.68 36.67 6.90
C ILE A 525 -1.70 35.38 7.72
N CYS A 526 -2.06 35.45 9.01
CA CYS A 526 -2.29 34.26 9.81
C CYS A 526 -3.39 33.38 9.20
N GLY A 527 -4.52 33.99 8.78
CA GLY A 527 -5.61 33.29 8.10
C GLY A 527 -5.17 32.64 6.78
N LYS A 528 -4.53 33.40 5.88
CA LYS A 528 -4.00 32.89 4.60
C LYS A 528 -2.98 31.78 4.81
N SER A 529 -2.11 31.89 5.81
CA SER A 529 -1.11 30.86 6.13
C SER A 529 -1.76 29.55 6.58
N VAL A 530 -2.77 29.61 7.45
CA VAL A 530 -3.53 28.43 7.89
C VAL A 530 -4.31 27.82 6.72
N GLU A 531 -4.98 28.64 5.91
CA GLU A 531 -5.72 28.17 4.74
C GLU A 531 -4.79 27.47 3.74
N ARG A 532 -3.60 28.03 3.48
CA ARG A 532 -2.58 27.41 2.61
C ARG A 532 -2.12 26.06 3.15
N GLN A 533 -1.85 25.95 4.47
CA GLN A 533 -1.46 24.69 5.10
C GLN A 533 -2.55 23.63 4.92
N ASN A 534 -3.81 23.95 5.23
CA ASN A 534 -4.93 23.02 5.08
C ASN A 534 -5.07 22.53 3.64
N LYS A 535 -4.99 23.45 2.66
CA LYS A 535 -5.07 23.06 1.23
C LYS A 535 -3.92 22.15 0.80
N LEU A 536 -2.69 22.39 1.27
CA LEU A 536 -1.55 21.53 0.98
C LEU A 536 -1.70 20.14 1.61
N GLU A 537 -2.21 20.05 2.84
CA GLU A 537 -2.47 18.79 3.53
C GLU A 537 -3.61 17.99 2.88
N GLU A 538 -4.71 18.66 2.50
CA GLU A 538 -5.82 18.07 1.75
C GLU A 538 -5.34 17.53 0.40
N ALA A 539 -4.53 18.31 -0.33
CA ALA A 539 -3.95 17.88 -1.59
C ALA A 539 -2.98 16.69 -1.42
N LEU A 540 -2.16 16.70 -0.37
CA LEU A 540 -1.26 15.58 -0.05
C LEU A 540 -2.03 14.31 0.28
N LEU A 541 -3.10 14.41 1.06
CA LEU A 541 -3.97 13.29 1.40
C LEU A 541 -4.65 12.72 0.16
N PHE A 542 -5.22 13.59 -0.68
CA PHE A 542 -5.87 13.19 -1.92
C PHE A 542 -4.89 12.52 -2.88
N SER A 543 -3.72 13.14 -3.09
CA SER A 543 -2.66 12.60 -3.96
C SER A 543 -2.12 11.27 -3.43
N GLY A 544 -1.94 11.15 -2.12
CA GLY A 544 -1.55 9.91 -1.43
C GLY A 544 -2.56 8.78 -1.63
N GLN A 545 -3.86 9.04 -1.41
CA GLN A 545 -4.93 8.06 -1.63
C GLN A 545 -5.02 7.62 -3.10
N PHE A 546 -4.82 8.56 -4.02
CA PHE A 546 -4.73 8.26 -5.45
C PHE A 546 -3.56 7.33 -5.76
N THR A 547 -2.36 7.62 -5.24
CA THR A 547 -1.17 6.76 -5.44
C THR A 547 -1.34 5.37 -4.84
N ASP A 548 -1.92 5.25 -3.64
CA ASP A 548 -2.13 3.95 -3.01
C ASP A 548 -3.15 3.10 -3.79
N ALA A 549 -4.24 3.70 -4.24
CA ALA A 549 -5.25 3.03 -5.05
C ALA A 549 -4.71 2.61 -6.43
N LEU A 550 -3.91 3.47 -7.06
CA LEU A 550 -3.20 3.18 -8.29
C LEU A 550 -2.24 1.99 -8.11
N GLN A 551 -1.38 2.04 -7.09
CA GLN A 551 -0.37 1.01 -6.83
C GLN A 551 -1.02 -0.34 -6.50
N ALA A 552 -2.09 -0.35 -5.70
CA ALA A 552 -2.83 -1.58 -5.39
C ALA A 552 -3.40 -2.26 -6.64
N LEU A 553 -3.83 -1.49 -7.64
CA LEU A 553 -4.29 -2.01 -8.93
C LEU A 553 -3.13 -2.50 -9.79
N ILE A 554 -2.03 -1.75 -9.88
CA ILE A 554 -0.82 -2.15 -10.60
C ILE A 554 -0.27 -3.46 -10.03
N ASP A 555 -0.11 -3.57 -8.71
CA ASP A 555 0.37 -4.78 -8.05
C ASP A 555 -0.54 -5.98 -8.27
N TRP A 556 -1.86 -5.76 -8.30
CA TRP A 556 -2.81 -6.81 -8.64
C TRP A 556 -2.63 -7.26 -10.09
N LEU A 557 -2.51 -6.33 -11.04
CA LEU A 557 -2.25 -6.64 -12.45
C LEU A 557 -0.97 -7.47 -12.62
N TYR A 558 0.12 -7.08 -11.95
CA TYR A 558 1.38 -7.86 -11.95
C TYR A 558 1.22 -9.28 -11.42
N ARG A 559 0.33 -9.51 -10.45
CA ARG A 559 0.07 -10.84 -9.89
C ARG A 559 -0.83 -11.70 -10.79
N VAL A 560 -1.78 -11.10 -11.50
CA VAL A 560 -2.76 -11.85 -12.32
C VAL A 560 -2.32 -12.06 -13.76
N GLU A 561 -1.55 -11.14 -14.33
CA GLU A 561 -1.06 -11.21 -15.72
C GLU A 561 -0.34 -12.54 -16.03
N PRO A 562 0.60 -13.05 -15.19
CA PRO A 562 1.25 -14.34 -15.42
C PRO A 562 0.31 -15.55 -15.33
N GLN A 563 -0.80 -15.46 -14.59
CA GLN A 563 -1.77 -16.56 -14.46
C GLN A 563 -2.65 -16.70 -15.70
N LEU A 564 -2.70 -15.67 -16.54
CA LEU A 564 -3.48 -15.61 -17.77
C LEU A 564 -2.64 -15.88 -19.03
N ALA A 565 -1.34 -16.13 -18.85
CA ALA A 565 -0.40 -16.33 -19.94
C ALA A 565 -0.79 -17.48 -20.89
N GLU A 566 -0.28 -17.41 -22.11
CA GLU A 566 -0.62 -18.37 -23.18
C GLU A 566 -0.03 -19.76 -22.98
N ASP A 567 1.02 -19.88 -22.17
CA ASP A 567 1.73 -21.12 -21.85
C ASP A 567 1.06 -21.94 -20.73
N GLN A 568 0.13 -21.35 -19.97
CA GLN A 568 -0.65 -22.06 -18.97
C GLN A 568 -1.47 -23.22 -19.59
N PRO A 569 -1.32 -24.47 -19.13
CA PRO A 569 -2.05 -25.60 -19.68
C PRO A 569 -3.54 -25.55 -19.30
N VAL A 570 -4.41 -25.65 -20.30
CA VAL A 570 -5.88 -25.59 -20.14
C VAL A 570 -6.61 -26.86 -20.58
N HIS A 571 -5.89 -27.83 -21.16
CA HIS A 571 -6.46 -29.07 -21.69
C HIS A 571 -6.37 -30.20 -20.64
N GLY A 572 -7.30 -31.13 -20.65
CA GLY A 572 -7.35 -32.20 -19.66
C GLY A 572 -8.58 -33.10 -19.83
N ASP A 573 -8.94 -33.81 -18.78
CA ASP A 573 -10.25 -34.48 -18.70
C ASP A 573 -11.37 -33.46 -18.49
N ILE A 574 -12.61 -33.86 -18.80
CA ILE A 574 -13.78 -32.97 -18.79
C ILE A 574 -13.94 -32.28 -17.43
N ASP A 575 -13.78 -33.02 -16.32
CA ASP A 575 -13.98 -32.48 -14.98
C ASP A 575 -12.93 -31.42 -14.63
N LEU A 576 -11.66 -31.64 -14.97
CA LEU A 576 -10.62 -30.62 -14.78
C LEU A 576 -10.88 -29.37 -15.62
N VAL A 577 -11.21 -29.52 -16.90
CA VAL A 577 -11.43 -28.37 -17.78
C VAL A 577 -12.64 -27.56 -17.31
N MET A 578 -13.72 -28.22 -16.86
CA MET A 578 -14.87 -27.55 -16.25
C MET A 578 -14.48 -26.78 -14.98
N ASN A 579 -13.65 -27.36 -14.11
CA ASN A 579 -13.14 -26.68 -12.93
C ASN A 579 -12.29 -25.45 -13.29
N LEU A 580 -11.39 -25.57 -14.27
CA LEU A 580 -10.60 -24.43 -14.77
C LEU A 580 -11.49 -23.32 -15.34
N ILE A 581 -12.56 -23.66 -16.05
CA ILE A 581 -13.57 -22.70 -16.54
C ILE A 581 -14.27 -22.01 -15.37
N ASP A 582 -14.69 -22.74 -14.34
CA ASP A 582 -15.37 -22.15 -13.19
C ASP A 582 -14.45 -21.25 -12.37
N ASN A 583 -13.18 -21.62 -12.19
CA ASN A 583 -12.16 -20.74 -11.60
C ASN A 583 -11.96 -19.46 -12.43
N HIS A 584 -11.92 -19.58 -13.77
CA HIS A 584 -11.82 -18.42 -14.65
C HIS A 584 -13.06 -17.53 -14.61
N LYS A 585 -14.27 -18.09 -14.45
CA LYS A 585 -15.50 -17.30 -14.21
C LYS A 585 -15.43 -16.53 -12.90
N VAL A 586 -14.83 -17.09 -11.84
CA VAL A 586 -14.60 -16.37 -10.58
C VAL A 586 -13.64 -15.20 -10.81
N PHE A 587 -12.55 -15.42 -11.55
CA PHE A 587 -11.63 -14.35 -11.95
C PHE A 587 -12.33 -13.26 -12.77
N GLN A 588 -13.17 -13.61 -13.75
CA GLN A 588 -13.93 -12.63 -14.54
C GLN A 588 -14.89 -11.79 -13.68
N LYS A 589 -15.51 -12.39 -12.65
CA LYS A 589 -16.30 -11.63 -11.67
C LYS A 589 -15.43 -10.65 -10.87
N GLU A 590 -14.21 -11.04 -10.49
CA GLU A 590 -13.27 -10.15 -9.83
C GLU A 590 -12.82 -8.99 -10.74
N LEU A 591 -12.50 -9.28 -12.01
CA LEU A 591 -12.16 -8.29 -13.03
C LEU A 591 -13.30 -7.28 -13.23
N GLY A 592 -14.54 -7.77 -13.29
CA GLY A 592 -15.74 -6.93 -13.36
C GLY A 592 -15.90 -6.00 -12.14
N LYS A 593 -15.68 -6.50 -10.93
CA LYS A 593 -15.70 -5.67 -9.71
C LYS A 593 -14.62 -4.57 -9.75
N ARG A 594 -13.38 -4.92 -10.10
CA ARG A 594 -12.25 -3.99 -10.16
C ARG A 594 -12.34 -2.98 -11.30
N THR A 595 -13.14 -3.25 -12.33
CA THR A 595 -13.43 -2.28 -13.41
C THR A 595 -13.99 -0.97 -12.84
N SER A 596 -14.86 -1.05 -11.83
CA SER A 596 -15.41 0.15 -11.17
C SER A 596 -14.35 0.97 -10.45
N SER A 597 -13.37 0.31 -9.82
CA SER A 597 -12.21 0.95 -9.18
C SER A 597 -11.31 1.66 -10.18
N VAL A 598 -11.03 1.05 -11.34
CA VAL A 598 -10.28 1.70 -12.43
C VAL A 598 -11.01 2.93 -12.96
N GLN A 599 -12.34 2.87 -13.09
CA GLN A 599 -13.15 4.02 -13.53
C GLN A 599 -13.21 5.14 -12.48
N ALA A 600 -13.23 4.80 -11.18
CA ALA A 600 -13.10 5.76 -10.11
C ALA A 600 -11.72 6.46 -10.17
N LEU A 601 -10.65 5.68 -10.31
CA LEU A 601 -9.29 6.22 -10.42
C LEU A 601 -9.11 7.11 -11.68
N LYS A 602 -9.72 6.75 -12.81
CA LYS A 602 -9.76 7.59 -14.03
C LYS A 602 -10.52 8.91 -13.84
N ARG A 603 -11.46 8.99 -12.88
CA ARG A 603 -12.14 10.24 -12.51
C ARG A 603 -11.26 11.07 -11.59
N SER A 604 -10.69 10.47 -10.53
CA SER A 604 -9.74 11.15 -9.63
C SER A 604 -8.51 11.66 -10.38
N ALA A 605 -8.00 10.93 -11.37
CA ALA A 605 -6.92 11.41 -12.24
C ALA A 605 -7.33 12.64 -13.06
N ARG A 606 -8.58 12.71 -13.54
CA ARG A 606 -9.09 13.88 -14.25
C ARG A 606 -9.23 15.08 -13.32
N GLU A 607 -9.72 14.88 -12.11
CA GLU A 607 -9.81 15.94 -11.10
C GLU A 607 -8.42 16.51 -10.76
N LEU A 608 -7.37 15.68 -10.66
CA LEU A 608 -5.99 16.16 -10.51
C LEU A 608 -5.49 16.95 -11.73
N ILE A 609 -5.77 16.46 -12.94
CA ILE A 609 -5.32 17.10 -14.17
C ILE A 609 -6.06 18.43 -14.40
N GLU A 610 -7.36 18.48 -14.18
CA GLU A 610 -8.19 19.68 -14.33
C GLU A 610 -7.94 20.71 -13.22
N GLY A 611 -7.52 20.26 -12.03
CA GLY A 611 -7.19 21.13 -10.89
C GLY A 611 -5.82 21.81 -10.95
N SER A 612 -4.94 21.44 -11.89
CA SER A 612 -3.54 21.92 -11.96
C SER A 612 -3.21 22.66 -13.26
N GLN A 613 -2.44 23.76 -13.18
CA GLN A 613 -1.84 24.42 -14.37
C GLN A 613 -0.43 23.91 -14.71
N GLU A 614 0.25 23.19 -13.82
CA GLU A 614 1.58 22.61 -14.04
C GLU A 614 1.53 21.24 -14.78
N ASP A 615 2.68 20.76 -15.25
CA ASP A 615 2.79 19.56 -16.07
C ASP A 615 2.28 18.29 -15.35
N SER A 616 1.03 17.93 -15.61
CA SER A 616 0.39 16.69 -15.11
C SER A 616 0.93 15.42 -15.78
N SER A 617 2.12 15.48 -16.38
CA SER A 617 2.80 14.38 -17.06
C SER A 617 2.96 13.17 -16.16
N TRP A 618 3.27 13.37 -14.87
CA TRP A 618 3.32 12.29 -13.89
C TRP A 618 2.01 11.49 -13.81
N VAL A 619 0.86 12.14 -13.58
CA VAL A 619 -0.46 11.49 -13.53
C VAL A 619 -0.76 10.79 -14.86
N ARG A 620 -0.46 11.46 -15.99
CA ARG A 620 -0.72 10.91 -17.33
C ARG A 620 0.08 9.64 -17.61
N VAL A 621 1.38 9.62 -17.29
CA VAL A 621 2.27 8.46 -17.50
C VAL A 621 1.79 7.27 -16.67
N GLN A 622 1.50 7.50 -15.39
CA GLN A 622 1.04 6.45 -14.49
C GLN A 622 -0.33 5.86 -14.91
N MET A 623 -1.27 6.72 -15.30
CA MET A 623 -2.57 6.28 -15.79
C MET A 623 -2.50 5.58 -17.16
N GLN A 624 -1.52 5.94 -17.99
CA GLN A 624 -1.25 5.26 -19.25
C GLN A 624 -0.69 3.86 -19.01
N GLU A 625 0.25 3.69 -18.07
CA GLU A 625 0.77 2.37 -17.69
C GLU A 625 -0.36 1.46 -17.18
N LEU A 626 -1.17 1.96 -16.23
CA LEU A 626 -2.31 1.22 -15.71
C LEU A 626 -3.29 0.82 -16.83
N SER A 627 -3.63 1.76 -17.72
CA SER A 627 -4.57 1.50 -18.82
C SER A 627 -4.04 0.43 -19.77
N THR A 628 -2.74 0.51 -20.12
CA THR A 628 -2.10 -0.45 -21.03
C THR A 628 -2.11 -1.86 -20.43
N ARG A 629 -1.69 -2.02 -19.17
CA ARG A 629 -1.74 -3.33 -18.50
C ARG A 629 -3.15 -3.86 -18.31
N TRP A 630 -4.09 -2.99 -17.96
CA TRP A 630 -5.49 -3.36 -17.78
C TRP A 630 -6.08 -3.93 -19.08
N GLU A 631 -5.80 -3.27 -20.21
CA GLU A 631 -6.20 -3.74 -21.55
C GLU A 631 -5.55 -5.09 -21.89
N THR A 632 -4.26 -5.27 -21.59
CA THR A 632 -3.56 -6.55 -21.75
C THR A 632 -4.22 -7.67 -20.94
N VAL A 633 -4.51 -7.47 -19.66
CA VAL A 633 -5.17 -8.46 -18.80
C VAL A 633 -6.58 -8.78 -19.28
N CYS A 634 -7.34 -7.78 -19.78
CA CYS A 634 -8.64 -8.02 -20.39
C CYS A 634 -8.53 -8.89 -21.65
N ALA A 635 -7.56 -8.60 -22.53
CA ALA A 635 -7.31 -9.38 -23.73
C ALA A 635 -6.88 -10.82 -23.41
N LEU A 636 -5.95 -11.00 -22.46
CA LEU A 636 -5.50 -12.32 -22.01
C LEU A 636 -6.62 -13.11 -21.35
N SER A 637 -7.53 -12.46 -20.61
CA SER A 637 -8.71 -13.12 -20.03
C SER A 637 -9.66 -13.68 -21.09
N ILE A 638 -9.91 -12.91 -22.16
CA ILE A 638 -10.73 -13.34 -23.30
C ILE A 638 -10.04 -14.48 -24.07
N SER A 639 -8.73 -14.36 -24.28
CA SER A 639 -7.91 -15.41 -24.91
C SER A 639 -7.98 -16.72 -24.10
N LYS A 640 -7.76 -16.66 -22.78
CA LYS A 640 -7.85 -17.83 -21.88
C LYS A 640 -9.25 -18.46 -21.88
N GLN A 641 -10.32 -17.65 -21.88
CA GLN A 641 -11.69 -18.15 -22.00
C GLN A 641 -11.89 -18.94 -23.30
N SER A 642 -11.46 -18.39 -24.43
CA SER A 642 -11.58 -19.04 -25.74
C SER A 642 -10.80 -20.36 -25.80
N ARG A 643 -9.59 -20.38 -25.21
CA ARG A 643 -8.75 -21.58 -25.10
C ARG A 643 -9.39 -22.66 -24.22
N LEU A 644 -9.99 -22.28 -23.09
CA LEU A 644 -10.72 -23.19 -22.20
C LEU A 644 -11.97 -23.78 -22.86
N GLU A 645 -12.74 -22.97 -23.59
CA GLU A 645 -13.90 -23.46 -24.35
C GLU A 645 -13.50 -24.43 -25.46
N ALA A 646 -12.40 -24.15 -26.16
CA ALA A 646 -11.84 -25.06 -27.16
C ALA A 646 -11.36 -26.39 -26.53
N ALA A 647 -10.67 -26.30 -25.38
CA ALA A 647 -10.24 -27.47 -24.62
C ALA A 647 -11.41 -28.32 -24.14
N LEU A 648 -12.51 -27.70 -23.70
CA LEU A 648 -13.72 -28.40 -23.28
C LEU A 648 -14.34 -29.17 -24.46
N ARG A 649 -14.49 -28.51 -25.62
CA ARG A 649 -15.01 -29.18 -26.82
C ARG A 649 -14.14 -30.37 -27.24
N GLN A 650 -12.82 -30.25 -27.16
CA GLN A 650 -11.91 -31.35 -27.46
C GLN A 650 -12.04 -32.51 -26.46
N ALA A 651 -12.16 -32.21 -25.17
CA ALA A 651 -12.36 -33.21 -24.12
C ALA A 651 -13.72 -33.93 -24.27
N GLU A 652 -14.78 -33.19 -24.58
CA GLU A 652 -16.11 -33.73 -24.88
C GLU A 652 -16.11 -34.63 -26.13
N GLU A 653 -15.46 -34.20 -27.21
CA GLU A 653 -15.36 -35.00 -28.44
C GLU A 653 -14.55 -36.28 -28.17
N PHE A 654 -13.42 -36.18 -27.47
CA PHE A 654 -12.61 -37.35 -27.08
C PHE A 654 -13.42 -38.33 -26.24
N HIS A 655 -14.10 -37.83 -25.20
CA HIS A 655 -14.95 -38.66 -24.33
C HIS A 655 -16.10 -39.32 -25.11
N SER A 656 -16.78 -38.57 -25.99
CA SER A 656 -17.87 -39.10 -26.81
C SER A 656 -17.40 -40.23 -27.73
N VAL A 657 -16.26 -40.04 -28.41
CA VAL A 657 -15.68 -41.08 -29.29
C VAL A 657 -15.23 -42.30 -28.47
N VAL A 658 -14.59 -42.09 -27.31
CA VAL A 658 -14.19 -43.15 -26.38
C VAL A 658 -15.40 -43.95 -25.90
N GLN A 659 -16.47 -43.27 -25.47
CA GLN A 659 -17.67 -43.91 -24.95
C GLN A 659 -18.42 -44.69 -26.03
N ALA A 660 -18.58 -44.12 -27.22
CA ALA A 660 -19.20 -44.79 -28.36
C ALA A 660 -18.39 -46.03 -28.81
N LEU A 661 -17.06 -46.00 -28.68
CA LEU A 661 -16.21 -47.16 -28.91
C LEU A 661 -16.40 -48.24 -27.84
N LEU A 662 -16.44 -47.86 -26.56
CA LEU A 662 -16.63 -48.80 -25.46
C LEU A 662 -18.01 -49.47 -25.50
N GLU A 663 -19.06 -48.72 -25.82
CA GLU A 663 -20.42 -49.25 -26.01
C GLU A 663 -20.47 -50.26 -27.15
N TRP A 664 -19.94 -49.88 -28.32
CA TRP A 664 -19.86 -50.80 -29.45
C TRP A 664 -19.01 -52.04 -29.15
N LEU A 665 -17.88 -51.88 -28.45
CA LEU A 665 -17.04 -53.01 -28.03
C LEU A 665 -17.78 -53.95 -27.10
N ALA A 666 -18.61 -53.44 -26.19
CA ALA A 666 -19.45 -54.27 -25.32
C ALA A 666 -20.50 -55.05 -26.12
N GLU A 667 -21.16 -54.43 -27.10
CA GLU A 667 -22.10 -55.09 -28.02
C GLU A 667 -21.41 -56.16 -28.89
N ALA A 668 -20.24 -55.84 -29.44
CA ALA A 668 -19.44 -56.74 -30.25
C ALA A 668 -18.98 -57.96 -29.43
N GLU A 669 -18.56 -57.75 -28.18
CA GLU A 669 -18.20 -58.82 -27.25
C GLU A 669 -19.39 -59.74 -26.95
N GLN A 670 -20.59 -59.19 -26.72
CA GLN A 670 -21.81 -59.99 -26.53
C GLN A 670 -22.16 -60.82 -27.77
N THR A 671 -22.02 -60.24 -28.96
CA THR A 671 -22.31 -60.91 -30.24
C THR A 671 -21.35 -62.08 -30.50
N LEU A 672 -20.05 -61.88 -30.22
CA LEU A 672 -19.03 -62.92 -30.39
C LEU A 672 -19.13 -64.07 -29.37
N ARG A 673 -19.70 -63.82 -28.18
CA ARG A 673 -19.94 -64.86 -27.18
C ARG A 673 -21.05 -65.85 -27.56
N PHE A 674 -21.86 -65.56 -28.58
CA PHE A 674 -22.93 -66.43 -29.05
C PHE A 674 -22.41 -67.48 -30.04
N HIS A 675 -21.86 -68.60 -29.54
CA HIS A 675 -21.50 -69.76 -30.35
C HIS A 675 -22.61 -70.82 -30.33
N GLY A 676 -23.66 -70.62 -31.14
CA GLY A 676 -24.68 -71.64 -31.38
C GLY A 676 -24.16 -72.82 -32.22
N VAL A 677 -24.87 -73.95 -32.17
CA VAL A 677 -24.61 -75.13 -33.01
C VAL A 677 -24.68 -74.73 -34.48
N LEU A 678 -23.71 -75.16 -35.29
CA LEU A 678 -23.67 -74.88 -36.74
C LEU A 678 -24.95 -75.40 -37.40
N PRO A 679 -25.70 -74.57 -38.14
CA PRO A 679 -26.88 -75.02 -38.87
C PRO A 679 -26.52 -76.12 -39.89
N ASP A 680 -27.38 -77.14 -40.03
CA ASP A 680 -27.24 -78.19 -41.05
C ASP A 680 -27.86 -77.78 -42.42
N ASP A 681 -28.23 -76.51 -42.56
CA ASP A 681 -28.89 -75.93 -43.73
C ASP A 681 -27.95 -74.99 -44.49
N GLU A 682 -27.94 -75.11 -45.83
CA GLU A 682 -27.01 -74.41 -46.71
C GLU A 682 -27.21 -72.89 -46.67
N ASP A 683 -28.48 -72.44 -46.72
CA ASP A 683 -28.83 -71.02 -46.74
C ASP A 683 -28.58 -70.35 -45.38
N ALA A 684 -28.84 -71.06 -44.28
CA ALA A 684 -28.52 -70.58 -42.93
C ALA A 684 -26.99 -70.42 -42.70
N LEU A 685 -26.16 -71.34 -43.21
CA LEU A 685 -24.69 -71.25 -43.15
C LEU A 685 -24.13 -70.09 -43.99
N ARG A 686 -24.67 -69.86 -45.20
CA ARG A 686 -24.30 -68.72 -46.05
C ARG A 686 -24.65 -67.39 -45.39
N ASN A 687 -25.84 -67.27 -44.81
CA ASN A 687 -26.25 -66.08 -44.05
C ASN A 687 -25.32 -65.81 -42.86
N LEU A 688 -24.89 -66.83 -42.12
CA LEU A 688 -23.95 -66.67 -41.00
C LEU A 688 -22.55 -66.21 -41.46
N ILE A 689 -22.09 -66.72 -42.61
CA ILE A 689 -20.82 -66.30 -43.24
C ILE A 689 -20.91 -64.84 -43.67
N ASP A 690 -22.02 -64.41 -44.25
CA ASP A 690 -22.18 -63.02 -44.68
C ASP A 690 -22.34 -62.06 -43.49
N GLN A 691 -23.02 -62.50 -42.41
CA GLN A 691 -23.02 -61.78 -41.13
C GLN A 691 -21.61 -61.65 -40.52
N HIS A 692 -20.78 -62.69 -40.61
CA HIS A 692 -19.39 -62.63 -40.15
C HIS A 692 -18.51 -61.71 -41.03
N LYS A 693 -18.69 -61.71 -42.35
CA LYS A 693 -17.99 -60.77 -43.25
C LYS A 693 -18.38 -59.32 -42.96
N GLU A 694 -19.67 -59.07 -42.77
CA GLU A 694 -20.19 -57.75 -42.41
C GLU A 694 -19.66 -57.30 -41.04
N PHE A 695 -19.58 -58.20 -40.06
CA PHE A 695 -18.94 -57.92 -38.77
C PHE A 695 -17.45 -57.55 -38.93
N MET A 696 -16.69 -58.29 -39.73
CA MET A 696 -15.28 -57.99 -39.99
C MET A 696 -15.07 -56.64 -40.69
N LYS A 697 -15.98 -56.27 -41.59
CA LYS A 697 -15.98 -54.94 -42.21
C LYS A 697 -16.23 -53.83 -41.18
N ARG A 698 -17.23 -54.02 -40.30
CA ARG A 698 -17.53 -53.08 -39.20
C ARG A 698 -16.40 -52.97 -38.18
N LEU A 699 -15.68 -54.06 -37.89
CA LEU A 699 -14.50 -54.05 -37.01
C LEU A 699 -13.40 -53.16 -37.58
N GLU A 700 -13.14 -53.23 -38.89
CA GLU A 700 -12.13 -52.39 -39.54
C GLU A 700 -12.56 -50.91 -39.64
N GLU A 701 -13.85 -50.64 -39.86
CA GLU A 701 -14.41 -49.29 -39.75
C GLU A 701 -14.24 -48.71 -38.33
N LYS A 702 -14.44 -49.54 -37.29
CA LYS A 702 -14.25 -49.13 -35.89
C LYS A 702 -12.77 -49.02 -35.49
N ARG A 703 -11.85 -49.70 -36.17
CA ARG A 703 -10.40 -49.48 -36.02
C ARG A 703 -10.00 -48.06 -36.40
N ALA A 704 -10.59 -47.51 -37.47
CA ALA A 704 -10.37 -46.11 -37.83
C ALA A 704 -10.85 -45.15 -36.73
N ALA A 705 -11.98 -45.45 -36.08
CA ALA A 705 -12.47 -44.68 -34.93
C ALA A 705 -11.55 -44.81 -33.69
N LEU A 706 -10.96 -45.98 -33.42
CA LEU A 706 -9.95 -46.16 -32.36
C LEU A 706 -8.69 -45.34 -32.63
N ASN A 707 -8.21 -45.32 -33.87
CA ASN A 707 -7.05 -44.51 -34.26
C ASN A 707 -7.35 -43.02 -34.11
N LYS A 708 -8.56 -42.57 -34.49
CA LYS A 708 -9.03 -41.20 -34.26
C LYS A 708 -9.03 -40.89 -32.76
N ALA A 709 -9.65 -41.72 -31.92
CA ALA A 709 -9.70 -41.53 -30.47
C ALA A 709 -8.29 -41.44 -29.84
N THR A 710 -7.39 -42.33 -30.25
CA THR A 710 -6.00 -42.35 -29.77
C THR A 710 -5.26 -41.07 -30.18
N SER A 711 -5.39 -40.64 -31.44
CA SER A 711 -4.77 -39.39 -31.92
C SER A 711 -5.29 -38.15 -31.18
N MET A 712 -6.59 -38.11 -30.87
CA MET A 712 -7.19 -37.03 -30.08
C MET A 712 -6.66 -37.04 -28.64
N GLY A 713 -6.57 -38.22 -28.02
CA GLY A 713 -5.99 -38.37 -26.68
C GLY A 713 -4.52 -37.96 -26.62
N ASP A 714 -3.71 -38.36 -27.61
CA ASP A 714 -2.29 -37.98 -27.71
C ASP A 714 -2.12 -36.47 -27.96
N ALA A 715 -3.00 -35.86 -28.77
CA ALA A 715 -3.02 -34.42 -28.99
C ALA A 715 -3.36 -33.65 -27.71
N ILE A 716 -4.34 -34.12 -26.92
CA ILE A 716 -4.64 -33.56 -25.60
C ILE A 716 -3.43 -33.75 -24.67
N LEU A 717 -2.81 -34.94 -24.62
CA LEU A 717 -1.66 -35.23 -23.75
C LEU A 717 -0.45 -34.31 -23.97
N ALA A 718 -0.21 -33.87 -25.20
CA ALA A 718 0.92 -32.99 -25.53
C ALA A 718 0.85 -31.61 -24.84
N ILE A 719 -0.35 -31.16 -24.50
CA ILE A 719 -0.62 -29.82 -23.95
C ILE A 719 -1.54 -29.85 -22.71
N CYS A 720 -1.73 -31.04 -22.13
CA CYS A 720 -2.63 -31.21 -20.99
C CYS A 720 -2.01 -30.76 -19.68
N HIS A 721 -2.89 -30.39 -18.76
CA HIS A 721 -2.56 -30.09 -17.39
C HIS A 721 -2.00 -31.35 -16.70
N PRO A 722 -0.96 -31.22 -15.85
CA PRO A 722 -0.32 -32.34 -15.17
C PRO A 722 -1.29 -33.32 -14.49
N ASP A 723 -2.32 -32.79 -13.83
CA ASP A 723 -3.30 -33.56 -13.07
C ASP A 723 -4.16 -34.49 -13.93
N SER A 724 -4.36 -34.17 -15.21
CA SER A 724 -5.16 -35.00 -16.14
C SER A 724 -4.31 -36.00 -16.93
N ILE A 725 -2.98 -35.91 -16.91
CA ILE A 725 -2.09 -36.76 -17.71
C ILE A 725 -2.40 -38.24 -17.48
N THR A 726 -2.52 -38.65 -16.21
CA THR A 726 -2.78 -40.04 -15.82
C THR A 726 -4.14 -40.52 -16.29
N THR A 727 -5.16 -39.67 -16.16
CA THR A 727 -6.54 -39.97 -16.55
C THR A 727 -6.66 -40.15 -18.06
N ILE A 728 -6.12 -39.22 -18.85
CA ILE A 728 -6.16 -39.31 -20.31
C ILE A 728 -5.35 -40.52 -20.81
N LYS A 729 -4.16 -40.79 -20.26
CA LYS A 729 -3.38 -42.01 -20.57
C LYS A 729 -4.15 -43.29 -20.25
N HIS A 730 -4.86 -43.30 -19.13
CA HIS A 730 -5.68 -44.44 -18.71
C HIS A 730 -6.81 -44.72 -19.72
N TRP A 731 -7.53 -43.69 -20.16
CA TRP A 731 -8.58 -43.82 -21.18
C TRP A 731 -8.02 -44.36 -22.51
N ILE A 732 -6.90 -43.83 -23.00
CA ILE A 732 -6.23 -44.31 -24.23
C ILE A 732 -5.83 -45.79 -24.08
N THR A 733 -5.35 -46.18 -22.90
CA THR A 733 -4.94 -47.56 -22.63
C THR A 733 -6.14 -48.50 -22.56
N ILE A 734 -7.23 -48.10 -21.89
CA ILE A 734 -8.46 -48.90 -21.79
C ILE A 734 -9.04 -49.17 -23.18
N ILE A 735 -9.26 -48.14 -24.00
CA ILE A 735 -9.89 -48.34 -25.32
C ILE A 735 -9.04 -49.23 -26.22
N ARG A 736 -7.71 -49.11 -26.13
CA ARG A 736 -6.78 -49.94 -26.91
C ARG A 736 -6.84 -51.40 -26.44
N ALA A 737 -6.70 -51.64 -25.14
CA ALA A 737 -6.75 -52.97 -24.57
C ALA A 737 -8.10 -53.66 -24.82
N ARG A 738 -9.22 -52.95 -24.66
CA ARG A 738 -10.57 -53.50 -24.87
C ARG A 738 -10.85 -53.81 -26.34
N PHE A 739 -10.35 -52.99 -27.27
CA PHE A 739 -10.46 -53.27 -28.70
C PHE A 739 -9.64 -54.51 -29.10
N GLU A 740 -8.48 -54.70 -28.48
CA GLU A 740 -7.64 -55.89 -28.66
C GLU A 740 -8.28 -57.16 -28.07
N GLU A 741 -8.93 -57.07 -26.90
CA GLU A 741 -9.68 -58.18 -26.28
C GLU A 741 -10.83 -58.69 -27.18
N VAL A 742 -11.57 -57.80 -27.84
CA VAL A 742 -12.64 -58.18 -28.78
C VAL A 742 -12.07 -58.76 -30.08
N SER A 743 -10.88 -58.31 -30.48
CA SER A 743 -10.19 -58.80 -31.69
C SER A 743 -9.53 -60.18 -31.50
N VAL A 744 -9.25 -60.61 -30.26
CA VAL A 744 -8.51 -61.84 -29.94
C VAL A 744 -9.23 -62.70 -28.90
N PRO A 745 -9.69 -63.92 -29.22
CA PRO A 745 -10.34 -64.78 -28.24
C PRO A 745 -9.39 -65.32 -27.16
N ARG A 746 -9.92 -65.45 -25.94
CA ARG A 746 -9.29 -65.85 -24.66
C ARG A 746 -8.41 -67.12 -24.63
N ALA A 747 -8.32 -67.89 -25.71
CA ALA A 747 -7.60 -69.18 -25.73
C ALA A 747 -6.08 -69.07 -25.93
N MET A 748 -5.53 -67.87 -26.14
CA MET A 748 -4.10 -67.70 -26.37
C MET A 748 -3.56 -66.54 -25.52
N HIS A 749 -3.31 -66.81 -24.24
CA HIS A 749 -2.63 -65.85 -23.38
C HIS A 749 -1.20 -66.30 -23.11
N ARG A 750 -0.27 -65.35 -23.38
CA ARG A 750 0.96 -65.12 -22.61
C ARG A 750 2.23 -65.85 -23.09
N ARG A 751 2.90 -65.33 -24.14
CA ARG A 751 4.37 -65.13 -24.10
C ARG A 751 5.08 -64.30 -25.20
N GLU A 752 4.41 -63.76 -26.22
CA GLU A 752 5.09 -62.91 -27.22
C GLU A 752 4.44 -61.53 -27.27
N TRP A 753 5.00 -60.56 -26.54
CA TRP A 753 4.46 -59.21 -26.41
C TRP A 753 5.52 -58.13 -26.64
N GLU A 754 6.39 -58.28 -27.65
CA GLU A 754 7.39 -57.24 -27.92
C GLU A 754 7.89 -57.06 -29.37
N GLN A 755 7.31 -57.70 -30.39
CA GLN A 755 7.66 -57.40 -31.79
C GLN A 755 6.42 -57.29 -32.67
N GLY A 756 6.27 -56.14 -33.35
CA GLY A 756 5.09 -55.70 -34.10
C GLY A 756 4.56 -56.69 -35.13
N LEU A 757 3.71 -57.63 -34.69
CA LEU A 757 2.98 -58.58 -35.53
C LEU A 757 1.49 -58.69 -35.13
N PHE A 758 0.90 -57.57 -34.70
CA PHE A 758 -0.44 -57.52 -34.10
C PHE A 758 -1.59 -57.80 -35.09
N VAL A 759 -1.39 -57.54 -36.38
CA VAL A 759 -2.44 -57.67 -37.42
C VAL A 759 -2.56 -59.12 -37.94
N HIS A 760 -1.49 -59.91 -37.84
CA HIS A 760 -1.44 -61.25 -38.45
C HIS A 760 -2.21 -62.32 -37.65
N GLN A 761 -2.35 -62.15 -36.32
CA GLN A 761 -2.97 -63.15 -35.45
C GLN A 761 -4.50 -62.99 -35.35
N VAL A 762 -5.01 -61.76 -35.39
CA VAL A 762 -6.46 -61.46 -35.49
C VAL A 762 -7.03 -61.97 -36.82
N LEU A 763 -6.31 -61.72 -37.93
CA LEU A 763 -6.65 -62.27 -39.24
C LEU A 763 -6.59 -63.80 -39.26
N ALA A 764 -5.71 -64.43 -38.47
CA ALA A 764 -5.62 -65.88 -38.39
C ALA A 764 -6.84 -66.50 -37.69
N TRP A 765 -7.32 -65.93 -36.58
CA TRP A 765 -8.52 -66.42 -35.93
C TRP A 765 -9.79 -66.17 -36.77
N ALA A 766 -9.93 -64.97 -37.36
CA ALA A 766 -11.04 -64.69 -38.27
C ALA A 766 -11.04 -65.63 -39.49
N LYS A 767 -9.85 -65.88 -40.08
CA LYS A 767 -9.69 -66.90 -41.13
C LYS A 767 -10.02 -68.31 -40.64
N GLN A 768 -9.67 -68.67 -39.41
CA GLN A 768 -9.97 -69.99 -38.85
C GLN A 768 -11.48 -70.17 -38.59
N HIS A 769 -12.17 -69.13 -38.12
CA HIS A 769 -13.62 -69.12 -37.95
C HIS A 769 -14.33 -69.19 -39.33
N GLN A 770 -13.88 -68.39 -40.29
CA GLN A 770 -14.34 -68.43 -41.67
C GLN A 770 -14.08 -69.79 -42.33
N GLN A 771 -12.91 -70.41 -42.09
CA GLN A 771 -12.57 -71.75 -42.58
C GLN A 771 -13.45 -72.84 -41.95
N ARG A 772 -13.84 -72.70 -40.67
CA ARG A 772 -14.78 -73.63 -40.03
C ARG A 772 -16.18 -73.55 -40.65
N LEU A 773 -16.69 -72.34 -40.89
CA LEU A 773 -17.98 -72.14 -41.56
C LEU A 773 -17.95 -72.60 -43.02
N ALA A 774 -16.89 -72.26 -43.76
CA ALA A 774 -16.70 -72.69 -45.15
C ALA A 774 -16.49 -74.21 -45.27
N GLY A 775 -15.77 -74.83 -44.32
CA GLY A 775 -15.55 -76.27 -44.27
C GLY A 775 -16.83 -77.06 -43.96
N ALA A 776 -17.71 -76.53 -43.11
CA ALA A 776 -19.03 -77.13 -42.86
C ALA A 776 -19.92 -77.09 -44.11
N LEU A 777 -19.93 -75.95 -44.82
CA LEU A 777 -20.66 -75.78 -46.09
C LEU A 777 -20.13 -76.73 -47.18
N ALA A 778 -18.81 -76.82 -47.36
CA ALA A 778 -18.19 -77.74 -48.33
C ALA A 778 -18.50 -79.22 -48.01
N GLY A 779 -18.50 -79.58 -46.73
CA GLY A 779 -18.84 -80.94 -46.28
C GLY A 779 -20.31 -81.33 -46.49
N LEU A 780 -21.23 -80.36 -46.59
CA LEU A 780 -22.63 -80.58 -46.95
C LEU A 780 -22.78 -80.78 -48.47
N ILE A 781 -22.17 -79.91 -49.26
CA ILE A 781 -22.22 -79.96 -50.74
C ILE A 781 -21.67 -81.30 -51.26
N ALA A 782 -20.50 -81.75 -50.77
CA ALA A 782 -19.88 -83.00 -51.22
C ALA A 782 -20.74 -84.26 -50.93
N LYS A 783 -21.56 -84.23 -49.87
CA LYS A 783 -22.48 -85.34 -49.55
C LYS A 783 -23.70 -85.36 -50.48
N GLN A 784 -24.14 -84.20 -50.95
CA GLN A 784 -25.25 -84.08 -51.89
C GLN A 784 -24.84 -84.55 -53.30
N GLU A 785 -23.63 -84.21 -53.75
CA GLU A 785 -23.09 -84.71 -55.03
C GLU A 785 -22.96 -86.25 -55.06
N LEU A 786 -22.51 -86.86 -53.95
CA LEU A 786 -22.41 -88.33 -53.83
C LEU A 786 -23.77 -89.03 -53.92
N LEU A 787 -24.82 -88.42 -53.34
CA LEU A 787 -26.20 -88.93 -53.42
C LEU A 787 -26.72 -88.93 -54.87
N GLU A 788 -26.45 -87.86 -55.63
CA GLU A 788 -26.84 -87.76 -57.04
C GLU A 788 -26.12 -88.77 -57.93
N ALA A 789 -24.81 -88.93 -57.74
CA ALA A 789 -24.02 -89.88 -58.52
C ALA A 789 -24.50 -91.33 -58.34
N LEU A 790 -24.89 -91.72 -57.13
CA LEU A 790 -25.42 -93.06 -56.84
C LEU A 790 -26.82 -93.29 -57.44
N LEU A 791 -27.68 -92.27 -57.44
CA LEU A 791 -29.00 -92.33 -58.08
C LEU A 791 -28.89 -92.49 -59.60
N ALA A 792 -27.98 -91.76 -60.24
CA ALA A 792 -27.72 -91.86 -61.68
C ALA A 792 -27.19 -93.26 -62.07
N TRP A 793 -26.26 -93.79 -61.29
CA TRP A 793 -25.72 -95.14 -61.51
C TRP A 793 -26.81 -96.22 -61.37
N LEU A 794 -27.67 -96.11 -60.36
CA LEU A 794 -28.78 -97.03 -60.18
C LEU A 794 -29.78 -97.00 -61.34
N GLN A 795 -30.04 -95.81 -61.88
CA GLN A 795 -30.93 -95.67 -63.03
C GLN A 795 -30.34 -96.34 -64.27
N TRP A 796 -29.04 -96.18 -64.53
CA TRP A 796 -28.34 -96.90 -65.60
C TRP A 796 -28.43 -98.43 -65.39
N ALA A 797 -28.13 -98.91 -64.19
CA ALA A 797 -28.13 -100.33 -63.83
C ALA A 797 -29.52 -100.99 -64.02
N GLU A 798 -30.60 -100.27 -63.68
CA GLU A 798 -31.99 -100.69 -63.90
C GLU A 798 -32.32 -100.88 -65.39
N THR A 799 -31.92 -99.92 -66.24
CA THR A 799 -32.10 -100.01 -67.71
C THR A 799 -31.32 -101.18 -68.31
N THR A 800 -30.05 -101.33 -67.95
CA THR A 800 -29.19 -102.40 -68.51
C THR A 800 -29.72 -103.79 -68.15
N LEU A 801 -30.17 -104.01 -66.91
CA LEU A 801 -30.79 -105.28 -66.52
C LEU A 801 -32.11 -105.54 -67.26
N SER A 802 -32.92 -104.50 -67.48
CA SER A 802 -34.21 -104.61 -68.16
C SER A 802 -34.08 -104.87 -69.67
N GLU A 803 -33.07 -104.32 -70.32
CA GLU A 803 -32.77 -104.63 -71.73
C GLU A 803 -32.29 -106.07 -71.88
N ARG A 804 -31.42 -106.49 -70.96
CA ARG A 804 -30.80 -107.81 -71.02
C ARG A 804 -31.70 -108.96 -70.57
N ASP A 805 -32.79 -108.67 -69.86
CA ASP A 805 -33.83 -109.66 -69.53
C ASP A 805 -34.79 -109.94 -70.72
N LYS A 806 -34.73 -109.13 -71.79
CA LYS A 806 -35.54 -109.30 -73.02
C LYS A 806 -34.83 -110.12 -74.10
N GLU A 807 -33.53 -110.36 -73.97
CA GLU A 807 -32.76 -111.17 -74.92
C GLU A 807 -33.20 -112.64 -74.83
N VAL A 808 -33.44 -113.27 -75.98
CA VAL A 808 -33.87 -114.68 -76.05
C VAL A 808 -32.70 -115.56 -75.62
N ILE A 809 -32.94 -116.45 -74.65
CA ILE A 809 -31.89 -117.33 -74.13
C ILE A 809 -31.48 -118.34 -75.21
N PRO A 810 -30.19 -118.39 -75.62
CA PRO A 810 -29.72 -119.31 -76.66
C PRO A 810 -29.88 -120.78 -76.29
N GLN A 811 -30.04 -121.66 -77.28
CA GLN A 811 -30.20 -123.11 -77.07
C GLN A 811 -28.87 -123.88 -77.01
N GLU A 812 -27.73 -123.18 -77.00
CA GLU A 812 -26.40 -123.76 -76.82
C GLU A 812 -25.89 -123.61 -75.38
N ILE A 813 -25.46 -124.70 -74.76
CA ILE A 813 -25.02 -124.76 -73.36
C ILE A 813 -23.85 -123.81 -73.07
N GLU A 814 -22.89 -123.67 -73.99
CA GLU A 814 -21.71 -122.83 -73.78
C GLU A 814 -22.01 -121.33 -73.84
N GLU A 815 -23.00 -120.90 -74.64
CA GLU A 815 -23.44 -119.50 -74.70
C GLU A 815 -24.19 -119.08 -73.42
N VAL A 816 -24.99 -119.98 -72.84
CA VAL A 816 -25.69 -119.72 -71.57
C VAL A 816 -24.69 -119.58 -70.41
N LYS A 817 -23.62 -120.38 -70.38
CA LYS A 817 -22.54 -120.24 -69.38
C LYS A 817 -21.80 -118.89 -69.51
N ALA A 818 -21.58 -118.41 -70.74
CA ALA A 818 -20.97 -117.10 -70.97
C ALA A 818 -21.85 -115.96 -70.44
N LEU A 819 -23.17 -116.02 -70.64
CA LEU A 819 -24.12 -115.05 -70.08
C LEU A 819 -24.17 -115.07 -68.55
N ILE A 820 -24.02 -116.24 -67.93
CA ILE A 820 -23.91 -116.35 -66.46
C ILE A 820 -22.63 -115.66 -65.97
N ALA A 821 -21.50 -115.82 -66.66
CA ALA A 821 -20.25 -115.15 -66.31
C ALA A 821 -20.33 -113.62 -66.51
N GLU A 822 -20.98 -113.14 -67.57
CA GLU A 822 -21.25 -111.70 -67.78
C GLU A 822 -22.17 -111.13 -66.68
N HIS A 823 -23.21 -111.86 -66.27
CA HIS A 823 -24.08 -111.41 -65.19
C HIS A 823 -23.38 -111.43 -63.82
N GLN A 824 -22.41 -112.31 -63.64
CA GLN A 824 -21.61 -112.38 -62.41
C GLN A 824 -20.74 -111.12 -62.22
N THR A 825 -20.14 -110.56 -63.28
CA THR A 825 -19.37 -109.31 -63.18
C THR A 825 -20.25 -108.10 -62.83
N PHE A 826 -21.50 -108.07 -63.27
CA PHE A 826 -22.46 -107.04 -62.84
C PHE A 826 -22.78 -107.10 -61.33
N MET A 827 -22.92 -108.32 -60.77
CA MET A 827 -23.17 -108.51 -59.33
C MET A 827 -21.97 -108.09 -58.46
N GLU A 828 -20.75 -108.23 -58.96
CA GLU A 828 -19.53 -107.74 -58.29
C GLU A 828 -19.51 -106.20 -58.21
N GLU A 829 -19.92 -105.51 -59.27
CA GLU A 829 -20.00 -104.03 -59.29
C GLU A 829 -21.08 -103.50 -58.32
N MET A 830 -22.23 -104.18 -58.22
CA MET A 830 -23.25 -103.90 -57.19
C MET A 830 -22.68 -104.03 -55.77
N THR A 831 -21.86 -105.05 -55.52
CA THR A 831 -21.24 -105.25 -54.20
C THR A 831 -20.19 -104.17 -53.89
N ARG A 832 -19.46 -103.68 -54.90
CA ARG A 832 -18.45 -102.61 -54.77
C ARG A 832 -19.07 -101.25 -54.39
N LYS A 833 -20.30 -100.96 -54.82
CA LYS A 833 -20.99 -99.68 -54.57
C LYS A 833 -21.76 -99.63 -53.24
N GLN A 834 -21.91 -100.76 -52.55
CA GLN A 834 -22.58 -100.84 -51.23
C GLN A 834 -22.01 -99.89 -50.15
N PRO A 835 -20.67 -99.68 -50.00
CA PRO A 835 -20.12 -98.77 -48.99
C PRO A 835 -20.49 -97.30 -49.20
N ASP A 836 -20.68 -96.88 -50.45
CA ASP A 836 -21.05 -95.50 -50.78
C ASP A 836 -22.54 -95.23 -50.50
N VAL A 837 -23.39 -96.22 -50.75
CA VAL A 837 -24.81 -96.20 -50.33
C VAL A 837 -24.91 -96.17 -48.80
N ASP A 838 -24.09 -96.93 -48.09
CA ASP A 838 -24.04 -96.92 -46.63
C ASP A 838 -23.52 -95.58 -46.07
N ARG A 839 -22.58 -94.91 -46.73
CA ARG A 839 -22.02 -93.59 -46.34
C ARG A 839 -23.08 -92.49 -46.40
N VAL A 840 -23.88 -92.49 -47.46
CA VAL A 840 -24.99 -91.55 -47.65
C VAL A 840 -26.17 -91.92 -46.74
N THR A 841 -26.51 -93.20 -46.55
CA THR A 841 -27.67 -93.57 -45.71
C THR A 841 -27.39 -93.52 -44.20
N LYS A 842 -26.16 -93.77 -43.73
CA LYS A 842 -25.79 -93.62 -42.30
C LYS A 842 -25.83 -92.17 -41.82
N THR A 843 -25.58 -91.20 -42.68
CA THR A 843 -25.66 -89.77 -42.34
C THR A 843 -27.10 -89.34 -42.05
N TYR A 844 -28.10 -89.96 -42.70
CA TYR A 844 -29.52 -89.67 -42.46
C TYR A 844 -30.23 -90.61 -41.48
N LYS A 845 -29.69 -91.83 -41.22
CA LYS A 845 -30.25 -92.80 -40.25
C LYS A 845 -30.04 -92.45 -38.77
N ARG A 846 -29.22 -91.44 -38.43
CA ARG A 846 -28.91 -91.04 -37.04
C ARG A 846 -29.83 -89.96 -36.43
N ARG A 847 -31.01 -89.69 -37.00
CA ARG A 847 -31.96 -88.72 -36.42
C ARG A 847 -33.35 -89.34 -36.17
N ALA A 848 -33.54 -89.82 -34.94
CA ALA A 848 -34.84 -89.91 -34.28
C ALA A 848 -34.66 -89.61 -32.78
N ALA A 849 -35.50 -88.68 -32.27
CA ALA A 849 -35.66 -88.18 -30.90
C ALA A 849 -34.80 -86.97 -30.43
N ASP A 850 -35.44 -85.80 -30.54
CA ASP A 850 -35.24 -84.45 -29.94
C ASP A 850 -35.38 -84.44 -28.38
N PRO A 851 -35.18 -83.33 -27.60
CA PRO A 851 -35.44 -81.92 -27.94
C PRO A 851 -34.51 -80.82 -27.35
N SER A 852 -34.41 -79.66 -28.02
CA SER A 852 -34.62 -78.35 -27.39
C SER A 852 -34.46 -77.19 -28.39
N SER A 853 -35.57 -76.69 -28.91
CA SER A 853 -35.70 -75.28 -29.26
C SER A 853 -36.22 -74.54 -28.03
N LEU A 854 -35.41 -73.64 -27.47
CA LEU A 854 -35.90 -72.57 -26.62
C LEU A 854 -35.21 -71.28 -27.04
N GLN A 855 -36.00 -70.45 -27.72
CA GLN A 855 -35.68 -69.07 -28.01
C GLN A 855 -36.03 -68.22 -26.77
N SER A 856 -35.01 -67.51 -26.30
CA SER A 856 -35.00 -66.13 -25.74
C SER A 856 -35.70 -65.76 -24.42
N HIS A 857 -34.87 -65.08 -23.59
CA HIS A 857 -35.09 -63.88 -22.76
C HIS A 857 -36.20 -63.80 -21.71
N ILE A 858 -35.85 -63.33 -20.48
CA ILE A 858 -36.68 -62.52 -19.55
C ILE A 858 -35.74 -61.70 -18.60
N PRO A 859 -36.05 -60.45 -18.13
CA PRO A 859 -37.37 -59.78 -18.09
C PRO A 859 -37.49 -58.32 -18.60
N VAL A 860 -38.69 -58.02 -19.13
CA VAL A 860 -39.51 -56.87 -18.70
C VAL A 860 -40.96 -57.39 -18.46
N LEU A 861 -41.63 -56.81 -17.46
CA LEU A 861 -43.03 -56.99 -16.97
C LEU A 861 -44.09 -57.05 -18.12
N ASP A 862 -45.29 -57.64 -18.02
CA ASP A 862 -46.31 -57.68 -16.95
C ASP A 862 -47.42 -58.75 -17.27
N LYS A 863 -48.13 -59.21 -16.24
CA LYS A 863 -49.49 -59.84 -16.17
C LYS A 863 -49.95 -61.01 -17.07
N GLY A 864 -50.49 -62.07 -16.42
CA GLY A 864 -51.64 -62.83 -16.96
C GLY A 864 -51.83 -64.33 -16.63
N ARG A 865 -52.30 -64.61 -15.41
CA ARG A 865 -53.15 -65.74 -14.91
C ARG A 865 -53.47 -67.02 -15.75
N ALA A 866 -53.35 -68.16 -15.04
CA ALA A 866 -54.10 -69.45 -15.10
C ALA A 866 -53.82 -70.44 -16.26
N GLY A 867 -53.71 -71.77 -16.11
CA GLY A 867 -53.79 -72.66 -14.95
C GLY A 867 -53.70 -74.15 -15.39
N ARG A 868 -52.87 -74.93 -14.68
CA ARG A 868 -53.05 -76.33 -14.18
C ARG A 868 -53.45 -77.54 -15.08
N LYS A 869 -52.67 -78.62 -14.86
CA LYS A 869 -52.97 -80.09 -14.87
C LYS A 869 -52.89 -80.78 -16.25
N ARG A 870 -52.47 -82.05 -16.42
CA ARG A 870 -52.09 -83.19 -15.54
C ARG A 870 -51.41 -84.25 -16.44
N LEU A 871 -50.44 -84.99 -15.91
CA LEU A 871 -50.01 -86.30 -16.43
C LEU A 871 -51.14 -87.34 -16.25
N PRO A 872 -51.12 -88.46 -17.00
CA PRO A 872 -50.58 -89.69 -16.39
C PRO A 872 -49.79 -90.61 -17.33
N ALA A 873 -49.07 -91.51 -16.66
CA ALA A 873 -48.14 -92.51 -17.14
C ALA A 873 -48.85 -93.85 -17.52
N PRO A 874 -48.19 -95.02 -17.57
CA PRO A 874 -47.84 -95.72 -18.81
C PRO A 874 -48.40 -97.16 -18.88
N SER A 875 -48.28 -97.88 -20.01
CA SER A 875 -48.35 -99.35 -19.99
C SER A 875 -47.70 -100.05 -21.20
N PHE A 876 -46.67 -100.82 -20.87
CA PHE A 876 -46.30 -102.20 -21.25
C PHE A 876 -46.44 -102.74 -22.70
N TYR A 877 -45.25 -102.96 -23.29
CA TYR A 877 -44.74 -104.15 -24.04
C TYR A 877 -45.41 -104.63 -25.36
N PRO A 878 -44.65 -105.27 -26.26
CA PRO A 878 -44.61 -104.96 -27.68
C PRO A 878 -45.04 -106.12 -28.56
N SER A 879 -45.20 -105.88 -29.85
CA SER A 879 -45.14 -106.95 -30.86
C SER A 879 -44.51 -106.41 -32.14
N GLY A 880 -43.52 -107.16 -32.60
CA GLY A 880 -42.70 -106.82 -33.75
C GLY A 880 -43.42 -107.10 -35.08
N SER A 881 -43.18 -106.19 -36.02
CA SER A 881 -43.29 -106.45 -37.45
C SER A 881 -42.33 -105.48 -38.16
N GLN A 882 -41.57 -106.01 -39.12
CA GLN A 882 -40.44 -105.42 -39.84
C GLN A 882 -40.67 -103.97 -40.32
N THR A 883 -39.73 -103.08 -40.00
CA THR A 883 -39.70 -101.67 -40.38
C THR A 883 -39.10 -101.46 -41.78
N GLN A 884 -39.87 -100.80 -42.66
CA GLN A 884 -39.33 -100.09 -43.82
C GLN A 884 -38.61 -98.82 -43.34
N ILE A 885 -37.46 -98.50 -43.94
CA ILE A 885 -36.64 -97.35 -43.60
C ILE A 885 -37.07 -96.17 -44.47
N GLU A 886 -37.87 -95.24 -43.93
CA GLU A 886 -38.14 -93.94 -44.55
C GLU A 886 -37.36 -92.82 -43.82
N THR A 887 -36.51 -92.09 -44.55
CA THR A 887 -35.79 -90.89 -44.08
C THR A 887 -36.51 -89.60 -44.50
N LYS A 888 -36.24 -88.45 -43.88
CA LYS A 888 -36.88 -87.15 -44.25
C LYS A 888 -36.42 -86.57 -45.60
N ASN A 889 -35.35 -87.11 -46.21
CA ASN A 889 -34.86 -86.63 -47.50
C ASN A 889 -35.44 -87.51 -48.63
N PRO A 890 -36.34 -86.98 -49.48
CA PRO A 890 -37.03 -87.77 -50.50
C PRO A 890 -36.05 -88.41 -51.51
N ARG A 891 -34.89 -87.78 -51.75
CA ARG A 891 -33.86 -88.29 -52.66
C ARG A 891 -33.09 -89.47 -52.06
N VAL A 892 -32.86 -89.47 -50.75
CA VAL A 892 -32.24 -90.60 -50.04
C VAL A 892 -33.19 -91.81 -49.97
N ASN A 893 -34.49 -91.57 -49.85
CA ASN A 893 -35.49 -92.65 -49.94
C ASN A 893 -35.54 -93.26 -51.33
N LEU A 894 -35.49 -92.42 -52.37
CA LEU A 894 -35.41 -92.87 -53.76
C LEU A 894 -34.17 -93.73 -53.99
N LEU A 895 -33.02 -93.36 -53.40
CA LEU A 895 -31.78 -94.13 -53.50
C LEU A 895 -31.94 -95.53 -52.91
N VAL A 896 -32.49 -95.64 -51.70
CA VAL A 896 -32.69 -96.93 -51.01
C VAL A 896 -33.68 -97.82 -51.78
N SER A 897 -34.78 -97.25 -52.28
CA SER A 897 -35.79 -97.97 -53.05
C SER A 897 -35.25 -98.49 -54.40
N LYS A 898 -34.60 -97.63 -55.19
CA LYS A 898 -33.99 -98.04 -56.47
C LYS A 898 -32.89 -99.08 -56.29
N TRP A 899 -32.08 -98.96 -55.23
CA TRP A 899 -31.04 -99.95 -54.90
C TRP A 899 -31.61 -101.35 -54.68
N GLN A 900 -32.70 -101.46 -53.90
CA GLN A 900 -33.38 -102.74 -53.69
C GLN A 900 -33.99 -103.30 -54.98
N GLN A 901 -34.58 -102.45 -55.82
CA GLN A 901 -35.20 -102.87 -57.08
C GLN A 901 -34.17 -103.44 -58.08
N VAL A 902 -33.05 -102.74 -58.30
CA VAL A 902 -31.97 -103.21 -59.19
C VAL A 902 -31.35 -104.51 -58.65
N TRP A 903 -31.23 -104.65 -57.32
CA TRP A 903 -30.75 -105.88 -56.69
C TRP A 903 -31.65 -107.08 -56.99
N LEU A 904 -32.98 -106.90 -56.90
CA LEU A 904 -33.96 -107.95 -57.20
C LEU A 904 -33.95 -108.33 -58.68
N LEU A 905 -33.92 -107.36 -59.60
CA LEU A 905 -33.84 -107.61 -61.04
C LEU A 905 -32.59 -108.42 -61.41
N ALA A 906 -31.45 -108.11 -60.79
CA ALA A 906 -30.23 -108.86 -61.02
C ALA A 906 -30.33 -110.30 -60.49
N LEU A 907 -30.98 -110.51 -59.34
CA LEU A 907 -31.16 -111.85 -58.80
C LEU A 907 -32.07 -112.73 -59.68
N GLU A 908 -33.16 -112.15 -60.20
CA GLU A 908 -34.14 -112.84 -61.05
C GLU A 908 -33.51 -113.27 -62.38
N ARG A 909 -32.71 -112.40 -63.02
CA ARG A 909 -32.01 -112.74 -64.26
C ARG A 909 -31.01 -113.88 -64.07
N ARG A 910 -30.28 -113.89 -62.95
CA ARG A 910 -29.38 -115.00 -62.59
C ARG A 910 -30.13 -116.32 -62.48
N ARG A 911 -31.31 -116.31 -61.86
CA ARG A 911 -32.16 -117.50 -61.75
C ARG A 911 -32.60 -118.00 -63.12
N LYS A 912 -33.09 -117.13 -64.00
CA LYS A 912 -33.52 -117.50 -65.36
C LYS A 912 -32.39 -118.12 -66.20
N LEU A 913 -31.18 -117.56 -66.13
CA LEU A 913 -30.02 -118.08 -66.86
C LEU A 913 -29.61 -119.47 -66.36
N ASN A 914 -29.63 -119.70 -65.05
CA ASN A 914 -29.36 -121.03 -64.46
C ASN A 914 -30.45 -122.05 -64.82
N ASP A 915 -31.73 -121.69 -64.73
CA ASP A 915 -32.86 -122.58 -65.09
C ASP A 915 -32.86 -122.98 -66.58
N ALA A 916 -32.28 -122.15 -67.45
CA ALA A 916 -32.13 -122.45 -68.87
C ALA A 916 -30.97 -123.42 -69.12
N LEU A 917 -29.86 -123.25 -68.39
CA LEU A 917 -28.71 -124.16 -68.44
C LEU A 917 -29.13 -125.59 -68.04
N ASP A 918 -29.86 -125.74 -66.94
CA ASP A 918 -30.35 -127.04 -66.45
C ASP A 918 -31.26 -127.74 -67.47
N ARG A 919 -32.14 -126.98 -68.14
CA ARG A 919 -33.06 -127.54 -69.16
C ARG A 919 -32.33 -128.04 -70.40
N LEU A 920 -31.29 -127.35 -70.86
CA LEU A 920 -30.50 -127.75 -72.03
C LEU A 920 -29.63 -128.99 -71.74
N GLU A 921 -29.16 -129.15 -70.52
CA GLU A 921 -28.43 -130.35 -70.09
C GLU A 921 -29.33 -131.61 -70.02
N GLU A 922 -30.60 -131.46 -69.64
CA GLU A 922 -31.59 -132.54 -69.56
C GLU A 922 -31.97 -133.10 -70.96
N VAL A 923 -32.13 -132.23 -71.97
CA VAL A 923 -32.44 -132.62 -73.36
C VAL A 923 -31.29 -133.42 -74.00
N ARG A 924 -30.04 -133.07 -73.68
CA ARG A 924 -28.85 -133.79 -74.17
C ARG A 924 -28.77 -135.22 -73.63
N ARG A 925 -29.26 -135.48 -72.40
CA ARG A 925 -29.33 -136.85 -71.83
C ARG A 925 -30.37 -137.73 -72.53
N LEU A 926 -31.51 -137.17 -72.94
CA LEU A 926 -32.61 -137.94 -73.55
C LEU A 926 -32.33 -138.38 -75.00
N VAL A 927 -31.60 -137.57 -75.79
CA VAL A 927 -31.23 -137.91 -77.18
C VAL A 927 -30.21 -139.05 -77.23
N PHE A 928 -29.34 -139.18 -76.24
CA PHE A 928 -28.33 -140.24 -76.18
C PHE A 928 -28.94 -141.63 -75.86
N ALA A 929 -30.08 -141.68 -75.17
CA ALA A 929 -30.75 -142.92 -74.79
C ALA A 929 -31.57 -143.58 -75.92
N THR A 930 -31.98 -142.81 -76.94
CA THR A 930 -32.91 -143.28 -78.00
C THR A 930 -32.18 -143.99 -79.16
N ILE A 931 -30.90 -143.70 -79.40
CA ILE A 931 -30.11 -144.24 -80.51
C ILE A 931 -29.64 -145.70 -80.25
N MET A 932 -29.58 -146.14 -78.98
CA MET A 932 -29.10 -147.47 -78.59
C MET A 932 -30.14 -148.61 -78.74
N SER A 933 -31.42 -148.31 -78.96
CA SER A 933 -32.51 -149.32 -78.93
C SER A 933 -32.90 -149.91 -80.30
N PHE A 934 -32.37 -149.42 -81.43
CA PHE A 934 -32.77 -149.85 -82.79
C PHE A 934 -31.99 -151.07 -83.34
N ALA A 935 -31.23 -151.80 -82.51
CA ALA A 935 -30.23 -152.78 -82.95
C ALA A 935 -30.60 -154.29 -82.90
N CYS A 936 -31.87 -154.73 -82.74
CA CYS A 936 -32.13 -156.16 -82.39
C CYS A 936 -33.27 -156.99 -83.05
N ILE A 937 -34.00 -156.55 -84.09
CA ILE A 937 -35.11 -157.38 -84.69
C ILE A 937 -35.14 -157.30 -86.24
N HIS A 938 -34.38 -158.14 -86.95
CA HIS A 938 -34.77 -158.84 -88.20
C HIS A 938 -33.59 -159.64 -88.83
N GLN A 939 -33.67 -160.97 -88.75
CA GLN A 939 -32.91 -161.94 -89.57
C GLN A 939 -33.83 -163.14 -89.87
N ASN A 940 -34.30 -163.31 -91.12
CA ASN A 940 -34.59 -164.59 -91.81
C ASN A 940 -35.52 -164.43 -93.03
N THR A 941 -34.96 -164.45 -94.26
CA THR A 941 -35.18 -165.47 -95.32
C THR A 941 -34.48 -165.12 -96.65
N LEU A 942 -33.92 -166.16 -97.30
CA LEU A 942 -33.35 -166.31 -98.67
C LEU A 942 -31.82 -166.11 -98.88
N PRO A 943 -31.17 -166.88 -99.80
CA PRO A 943 -30.07 -167.77 -99.40
C PRO A 943 -28.73 -167.57 -100.16
N LYS A 944 -27.67 -168.14 -99.57
CA LYS A 944 -26.39 -168.59 -100.15
C LYS A 944 -25.85 -167.81 -101.37
N SER A 945 -25.02 -166.80 -101.09
CA SER A 945 -23.59 -166.74 -101.46
C SER A 945 -22.90 -165.72 -100.58
#